data_AF-A0A516AG46-F1
#
_entry.id   AF-A0A516AG46-F1
#
_cell.length_a   1.000
_cell.length_b   1.000
_cell.length_c   1.000
_cell.angle_alpha   90.00
_cell.angle_beta   90.00
_cell.angle_gamma   90.00
#
_symmetry.space_group_name_H-M   'P 1'
#
loop_
_entity.id
_entity.type
_entity.pdbx_description
1 polymer ?
#
loop_
_entity_poly.entity_id
_entity_poly.type
_entity_poly.pdbx_seq_one_letter_code
_entity_poly.pdbx_strand_id
1 'polypeptide(L)'
;MQRGVLLTGRPGIGKSTACRRVAELCASRGIRVEGFLTEELRERGGRVGFDIVGLGAESTRRAPLARVGRGSGPRVGRYNVALSSFESLVLPIIDRLAAVDREDGITVFIVDEIGKMELCSLPFVERMQELFRTLPVPMLCTVALRGGGFIADVKHTPGFELIELREETRDAAPAGIVERLLRPGGPRVGATDVASECRPARWRRRGQAAEAPSTMVQEAVAPSTAAGGPRVGVRRLVLWLRSELRLADNPLLERAIAAHCEAESAAFLPVVCLDPSFYGPHARSAFGQPRVGEIRRRFFEESVADLRASLSHKGSQLLVCDAAPETVLPAIAGAGGLVVAARQVCTEEVSSEARCREALRAVGATLELLDGGGIGALFGQDDLQAAGLRTGQNFPEDFQVFYSLARSRLPAVCRQGLSPAPQALPSVGVGPACEPPGLRSATSASCLAVGHRLEAHPSAGPGFQGGETAGLARMRSWLHGGGLPHYKATFRRLLGDYSSRLSAHLAIGCISPRRLVAEALDAAGGLSASPHVEHFVYELCWRDFFRHASQRWGATLFQRGGPLGDTRCWARDPEAECRWREGRTGVPLVDAAMRELQATGYLGNLARQLAASYLVEELGLDWRVGADWFESSLVDYDPHSNWGQWARSAGVAPRSESKQRRVGGGRYYDIALGLPGGEAASYVRAWLPELAELADGDALAPWRCSGRPPELCSPHLRRRLEAAAAAGATPAKGTRASQGGGGWRANARRR
;
A
#
# COMPACT_ATOMS: atom_id res chain seq x y z
N MET A 1 -29.10 20.49 11.82
CA MET A 1 -30.42 19.96 12.24
C MET A 1 -30.21 18.67 12.99
N GLN A 2 -30.82 18.53 14.17
CA GLN A 2 -30.71 17.32 15.00
C GLN A 2 -31.62 16.23 14.40
N ARG A 3 -31.01 15.10 14.04
CA ARG A 3 -31.60 13.96 13.33
C ARG A 3 -31.77 12.74 14.25
N GLY A 4 -30.97 12.63 15.32
CA GLY A 4 -31.09 11.54 16.28
C GLY A 4 -30.18 11.67 17.50
N VAL A 5 -30.20 10.64 18.35
CA VAL A 5 -29.44 10.55 19.59
C VAL A 5 -28.62 9.26 19.60
N LEU A 6 -27.35 9.36 19.99
CA LEU A 6 -26.46 8.24 20.22
C LEU A 6 -26.21 8.09 21.72
N LEU A 7 -26.48 6.91 22.26
CA LEU A 7 -26.33 6.61 23.67
C LEU A 7 -25.08 5.76 23.89
N THR A 8 -24.14 6.23 24.71
CA THR A 8 -22.92 5.49 25.03
C THR A 8 -22.71 5.37 26.54
N GLY A 9 -21.86 4.47 26.98
CA GLY A 9 -21.61 4.26 28.41
C GLY A 9 -20.97 2.90 28.72
N ARG A 10 -20.50 2.75 29.96
CA ARG A 10 -19.79 1.54 30.40
C ARG A 10 -20.66 0.27 30.21
N PRO A 11 -20.06 -0.91 29.94
CA PRO A 11 -20.81 -2.16 29.89
C PRO A 11 -21.60 -2.38 31.19
N GLY A 12 -22.87 -2.77 31.08
CA GLY A 12 -23.74 -2.99 32.25
C GLY A 12 -24.40 -1.74 32.85
N ILE A 13 -24.14 -0.53 32.32
CA ILE A 13 -24.71 0.72 32.87
C ILE A 13 -26.24 0.84 32.70
N GLY A 14 -26.85 0.02 31.86
CA GLY A 14 -28.31 0.05 31.59
C GLY A 14 -28.74 0.69 30.26
N LYS A 15 -27.88 0.67 29.22
CA LYS A 15 -28.21 1.26 27.89
C LYS A 15 -29.49 0.68 27.27
N SER A 16 -29.59 -0.65 27.21
CA SER A 16 -30.77 -1.35 26.70
C SER A 16 -32.03 -1.07 27.52
N THR A 17 -31.88 -0.93 28.84
CA THR A 17 -32.95 -0.52 29.75
C THR A 17 -33.43 0.90 29.46
N ALA A 18 -32.51 1.83 29.20
CA ALA A 18 -32.86 3.19 28.81
C ALA A 18 -33.58 3.24 27.46
N CYS A 19 -33.13 2.47 26.46
CA CYS A 19 -33.83 2.35 25.17
C CYS A 19 -35.25 1.79 25.31
N ARG A 20 -35.44 0.76 26.14
CA ARG A 20 -36.77 0.22 26.46
C ARG A 20 -37.67 1.30 27.09
N ARG A 21 -37.14 2.05 28.06
CA ARG A 21 -37.90 3.11 28.72
C ARG A 21 -38.26 4.24 27.76
N VAL A 22 -37.39 4.58 26.81
CA VAL A 22 -37.72 5.52 25.72
C VAL A 22 -38.85 4.97 24.85
N ALA A 23 -38.80 3.69 24.47
CA ALA A 23 -39.87 3.05 23.70
C ALA A 23 -41.23 3.12 24.42
N GLU A 24 -41.25 2.79 25.72
CA GLU A 24 -42.45 2.87 26.57
C GLU A 24 -43.00 4.30 26.67
N LEU A 25 -42.12 5.29 26.87
CA LEU A 25 -42.50 6.70 26.97
C LEU A 25 -43.07 7.21 25.64
N CYS A 26 -42.46 6.86 24.50
CA CYS A 26 -42.99 7.17 23.18
C CYS A 26 -44.39 6.55 22.99
N ALA A 27 -44.55 5.27 23.31
CA ALA A 27 -45.83 4.58 23.21
C ALA A 27 -46.92 5.23 24.10
N SER A 28 -46.57 5.64 25.33
CA SER A 28 -47.49 6.33 26.24
C SER A 28 -47.99 7.69 25.72
N ARG A 29 -47.25 8.28 24.76
CA ARG A 29 -47.59 9.55 24.10
C ARG A 29 -48.23 9.34 22.71
N GLY A 30 -48.57 8.10 22.35
CA GLY A 30 -49.15 7.76 21.05
C GLY A 30 -48.16 7.81 19.88
N ILE A 31 -46.86 7.80 20.14
CA ILE A 31 -45.81 7.84 19.11
C ILE A 31 -45.44 6.42 18.72
N ARG A 32 -45.45 6.11 17.42
CA ARG A 32 -45.07 4.79 16.91
C ARG A 32 -43.58 4.57 17.11
N VAL A 33 -43.19 3.37 17.53
CA VAL A 33 -41.78 2.99 17.72
C VAL A 33 -41.50 1.72 16.92
N GLU A 34 -40.45 1.75 16.11
CA GLU A 34 -39.97 0.62 15.33
C GLU A 34 -38.49 0.39 15.62
N GLY A 35 -37.98 -0.82 15.35
CA GLY A 35 -36.56 -1.15 15.56
C GLY A 35 -36.37 -2.43 16.37
N PHE A 36 -35.30 -2.48 17.16
CA PHE A 36 -34.98 -3.66 17.97
C PHE A 36 -34.15 -3.32 19.21
N LEU A 37 -34.22 -4.19 20.21
CA LEU A 37 -33.45 -4.14 21.45
C LEU A 37 -32.61 -5.40 21.62
N THR A 38 -31.55 -5.30 22.42
CA THR A 38 -30.79 -6.48 22.85
C THR A 38 -31.14 -6.83 24.30
N GLU A 39 -31.47 -8.10 24.54
CA GLU A 39 -31.73 -8.65 25.87
C GLU A 39 -30.62 -9.62 26.30
N GLU A 40 -30.19 -9.47 27.54
CA GLU A 40 -29.21 -10.35 28.16
C GLU A 40 -29.86 -11.67 28.62
N LEU A 41 -29.32 -12.80 28.18
CA LEU A 41 -29.73 -14.13 28.67
C LEU A 41 -28.85 -14.56 29.84
N ARG A 42 -29.49 -14.89 30.96
CA ARG A 42 -28.85 -15.38 32.18
C ARG A 42 -29.40 -16.74 32.59
N GLU A 43 -28.52 -17.67 32.90
CA GLU A 43 -28.84 -18.98 33.49
C GLU A 43 -27.96 -19.22 34.72
N ARG A 44 -28.54 -19.78 35.79
CA ARG A 44 -27.83 -20.12 37.05
C ARG A 44 -26.91 -18.99 37.58
N GLY A 45 -27.33 -17.73 37.43
CA GLY A 45 -26.58 -16.55 37.88
C GLY A 45 -25.48 -16.04 36.92
N GLY A 46 -25.27 -16.66 35.77
CA GLY A 46 -24.27 -16.26 34.78
C GLY A 46 -24.85 -15.84 33.42
N ARG A 47 -24.24 -14.84 32.77
CA ARG A 47 -24.61 -14.40 31.41
C ARG A 47 -24.21 -15.42 30.35
N VAL A 48 -25.19 -16.10 29.75
CA VAL A 48 -25.01 -17.16 28.74
C VAL A 48 -25.19 -16.69 27.30
N GLY A 49 -25.73 -15.50 27.06
CA GLY A 49 -25.88 -14.97 25.71
C GLY A 49 -26.66 -13.66 25.62
N PHE A 50 -27.05 -13.33 24.39
CA PHE A 50 -27.85 -12.16 24.05
C PHE A 50 -28.87 -12.52 22.97
N ASP A 51 -30.07 -11.98 23.09
CA ASP A 51 -31.13 -12.07 22.09
C ASP A 51 -31.45 -10.69 21.52
N ILE A 52 -31.74 -10.63 20.23
CA ILE A 52 -32.42 -9.48 19.64
C ILE A 52 -33.93 -9.67 19.79
N VAL A 53 -34.60 -8.62 20.22
CA VAL A 53 -36.06 -8.53 20.35
C VAL A 53 -36.54 -7.39 19.46
N GLY A 54 -37.44 -7.67 18.52
CA GLY A 54 -38.04 -6.63 17.68
C GLY A 54 -38.93 -5.67 18.48
N LEU A 55 -39.12 -4.46 17.95
CA LEU A 55 -40.08 -3.47 18.42
C LEU A 55 -41.14 -3.22 17.34
N GLY A 56 -42.25 -2.58 17.71
CA GLY A 56 -43.30 -2.21 16.75
C GLY A 56 -43.93 -3.41 16.05
N ALA A 57 -43.96 -3.39 14.73
CA ALA A 57 -44.52 -4.48 13.90
C ALA A 57 -43.85 -5.85 14.12
N GLU A 58 -42.64 -5.89 14.70
CA GLU A 58 -41.88 -7.12 14.98
C GLU A 58 -41.79 -7.46 16.47
N SER A 59 -42.66 -6.90 17.31
CA SER A 59 -42.60 -7.08 18.77
C SER A 59 -42.69 -8.54 19.25
N THR A 60 -43.19 -9.45 18.41
CA THR A 60 -43.30 -10.89 18.69
C THR A 60 -42.10 -11.70 18.21
N ARG A 61 -41.18 -11.11 17.42
CA ARG A 61 -40.00 -11.81 16.91
C ARG A 61 -38.81 -11.65 17.84
N ARG A 62 -38.12 -12.78 18.05
CA ARG A 62 -36.88 -12.88 18.82
C ARG A 62 -35.90 -13.76 18.08
N ALA A 63 -34.62 -13.38 18.06
CA ALA A 63 -33.54 -14.16 17.46
C ALA A 63 -32.28 -14.14 18.32
N PRO A 64 -31.49 -15.23 18.36
CA PRO A 64 -30.21 -15.22 19.05
C PRO A 64 -29.23 -14.26 18.36
N LEU A 65 -28.64 -13.34 19.13
CA LEU A 65 -27.49 -12.54 18.70
C LEU A 65 -26.19 -13.29 18.97
N ALA A 66 -26.02 -13.78 20.20
CA ALA A 66 -24.81 -14.51 20.58
C ALA A 66 -25.05 -15.49 21.74
N ARG A 67 -24.24 -16.55 21.80
CA ARG A 67 -24.27 -17.59 22.84
C ARG A 67 -22.87 -18.01 23.29
N VAL A 68 -22.72 -18.42 24.55
CA VAL A 68 -21.51 -19.09 25.05
C VAL A 68 -21.53 -20.55 24.60
N GLY A 69 -20.46 -21.06 24.00
CA GLY A 69 -20.38 -22.46 23.58
C GLY A 69 -19.57 -22.68 22.29
N ARG A 70 -19.87 -23.76 21.55
CA ARG A 70 -19.39 -23.94 20.17
C ARG A 70 -20.44 -23.40 19.20
N GLY A 71 -20.00 -22.63 18.20
CA GLY A 71 -20.84 -22.11 17.13
C GLY A 71 -20.01 -21.90 15.87
N SER A 72 -20.67 -21.82 14.70
CA SER A 72 -20.03 -21.62 13.40
C SER A 72 -19.76 -20.15 13.06
N GLY A 73 -20.35 -19.21 13.81
CA GLY A 73 -20.18 -17.78 13.59
C GLY A 73 -18.95 -17.17 14.30
N PRO A 74 -18.63 -15.90 14.01
CA PRO A 74 -17.46 -15.23 14.54
C PRO A 74 -17.50 -15.12 16.07
N ARG A 75 -16.32 -15.23 16.67
CA ARG A 75 -16.16 -15.25 18.12
C ARG A 75 -15.76 -13.88 18.67
N VAL A 76 -16.59 -13.32 19.54
CA VAL A 76 -16.32 -12.05 20.25
C VAL A 76 -16.20 -12.34 21.75
N GLY A 77 -14.96 -12.38 22.23
CA GLY A 77 -14.67 -12.79 23.61
C GLY A 77 -15.05 -14.26 23.86
N ARG A 78 -15.98 -14.49 24.79
CA ARG A 78 -16.50 -15.83 25.11
C ARG A 78 -17.76 -16.23 24.32
N TYR A 79 -18.26 -15.35 23.45
CA TYR A 79 -19.51 -15.53 22.73
C TYR A 79 -19.24 -15.85 21.26
N ASN A 80 -20.03 -16.75 20.67
CA ASN A 80 -20.13 -16.89 19.21
C ASN A 80 -21.38 -16.17 18.74
N VAL A 81 -21.22 -15.33 17.72
CA VAL A 81 -22.27 -14.50 17.15
C VAL A 81 -23.06 -15.32 16.14
N ALA A 82 -24.38 -15.36 16.27
CA ALA A 82 -25.29 -16.08 15.38
C ALA A 82 -25.73 -15.19 14.21
N LEU A 83 -24.81 -14.91 13.27
CA LEU A 83 -25.00 -13.95 12.18
C LEU A 83 -26.27 -14.18 11.37
N SER A 84 -26.51 -15.42 10.91
CA SER A 84 -27.69 -15.72 10.08
C SER A 84 -29.01 -15.45 10.80
N SER A 85 -29.07 -15.77 12.11
CA SER A 85 -30.25 -15.50 12.93
C SER A 85 -30.42 -13.99 13.17
N PHE A 86 -29.33 -13.29 13.47
CA PHE A 86 -29.30 -11.84 13.61
C PHE A 86 -29.79 -11.13 12.34
N GLU A 87 -29.21 -11.45 11.20
CA GLU A 87 -29.52 -10.85 9.90
C GLU A 87 -30.97 -11.09 9.47
N SER A 88 -31.49 -12.29 9.68
CA SER A 88 -32.88 -12.66 9.33
C SER A 88 -33.97 -11.88 10.07
N LEU A 89 -33.62 -11.26 11.21
CA LEU A 89 -34.52 -10.43 11.99
C LEU A 89 -34.23 -8.95 11.75
N VAL A 90 -32.96 -8.54 11.77
CA VAL A 90 -32.58 -7.12 11.80
C VAL A 90 -32.60 -6.46 10.42
N LEU A 91 -32.16 -7.13 9.35
CA LEU A 91 -32.12 -6.51 8.02
C LEU A 91 -33.52 -6.12 7.51
N PRO A 92 -34.57 -6.97 7.62
CA PRO A 92 -35.92 -6.59 7.21
C PRO A 92 -36.49 -5.39 8.00
N ILE A 93 -36.10 -5.24 9.28
CA ILE A 93 -36.52 -4.09 10.11
C ILE A 93 -35.90 -2.80 9.58
N ILE A 94 -34.61 -2.81 9.23
CA ILE A 94 -33.91 -1.64 8.67
C ILE A 94 -34.42 -1.31 7.27
N ASP A 95 -34.73 -2.32 6.45
CA ASP A 95 -35.17 -2.12 5.06
C ASP A 95 -36.55 -1.48 4.98
N ARG A 96 -37.47 -1.86 5.87
CA ARG A 96 -38.76 -1.17 5.97
C ARG A 96 -38.60 0.29 6.32
N LEU A 97 -37.64 0.62 7.19
CA LEU A 97 -37.39 2.01 7.57
C LEU A 97 -36.89 2.86 6.40
N ALA A 98 -36.05 2.29 5.53
CA ALA A 98 -35.58 2.96 4.32
C ALA A 98 -36.72 3.26 3.33
N ALA A 99 -37.84 2.55 3.44
CA ALA A 99 -39.03 2.72 2.61
C ALA A 99 -40.16 3.55 3.24
N VAL A 100 -39.98 4.09 4.46
CA VAL A 100 -41.01 4.94 5.12
C VAL A 100 -40.97 6.35 4.54
N ASP A 101 -42.09 6.80 3.98
CA ASP A 101 -42.30 8.21 3.59
C ASP A 101 -42.58 9.09 4.82
N ARG A 102 -42.05 10.32 4.81
CA ARG A 102 -42.07 11.25 5.96
C ARG A 102 -43.47 11.71 6.39
N GLU A 103 -44.51 11.40 5.63
CA GLU A 103 -45.89 11.89 5.84
C GLU A 103 -46.72 10.99 6.78
N ASP A 104 -46.28 9.77 7.10
CA ASP A 104 -47.06 8.75 7.83
C ASP A 104 -47.16 8.92 9.36
N GLY A 105 -46.89 10.10 9.90
CA GLY A 105 -46.91 10.36 11.35
C GLY A 105 -45.68 9.80 12.08
N ILE A 106 -45.37 10.42 13.23
CA ILE A 106 -44.05 10.30 13.87
C ILE A 106 -43.76 8.85 14.29
N THR A 107 -42.77 8.24 13.61
CA THR A 107 -42.15 6.96 13.98
C THR A 107 -40.76 7.23 14.55
N VAL A 108 -40.50 6.81 15.79
CA VAL A 108 -39.15 6.82 16.38
C VAL A 108 -38.49 5.48 16.15
N PHE A 109 -37.28 5.48 15.59
CA PHE A 109 -36.54 4.25 15.34
C PHE A 109 -35.50 3.99 16.43
N ILE A 110 -35.49 2.79 17.01
CA ILE A 110 -34.55 2.41 18.08
C ILE A 110 -33.65 1.27 17.62
N VAL A 111 -32.34 1.49 17.70
CA VAL A 111 -31.30 0.50 17.38
C VAL A 111 -30.43 0.29 18.61
N ASP A 112 -30.65 -0.80 19.33
CA ASP A 112 -29.77 -1.14 20.45
C ASP A 112 -28.51 -1.89 19.98
N GLU A 113 -27.38 -1.51 20.57
CA GLU A 113 -26.03 -2.07 20.45
C GLU A 113 -25.41 -2.04 19.04
N ILE A 114 -24.96 -0.85 18.61
CA ILE A 114 -23.87 -0.73 17.62
C ILE A 114 -22.55 -1.09 18.31
N GLY A 115 -22.31 -2.39 18.42
CA GLY A 115 -21.24 -2.99 19.20
C GLY A 115 -20.44 -4.04 18.41
N LYS A 116 -19.44 -4.63 19.08
CA LYS A 116 -18.50 -5.55 18.42
C LYS A 116 -19.15 -6.82 17.86
N MET A 117 -20.33 -7.21 18.35
CA MET A 117 -21.00 -8.45 17.93
C MET A 117 -21.85 -8.21 16.69
N GLU A 118 -22.55 -7.08 16.65
CA GLU A 118 -23.45 -6.66 15.57
C GLU A 118 -22.63 -6.25 14.34
N LEU A 119 -21.46 -5.62 14.56
CA LEU A 119 -20.52 -5.30 13.49
C LEU A 119 -19.83 -6.52 12.86
N CYS A 120 -20.06 -7.74 13.37
CA CYS A 120 -19.66 -8.94 12.65
C CYS A 120 -20.54 -9.21 11.41
N SER A 121 -21.72 -8.59 11.31
CA SER A 121 -22.58 -8.66 10.13
C SER A 121 -22.29 -7.47 9.19
N LEU A 122 -21.60 -7.74 8.08
CA LEU A 122 -21.34 -6.72 7.06
C LEU A 122 -22.62 -6.12 6.45
N PRO A 123 -23.67 -6.92 6.13
CA PRO A 123 -24.94 -6.38 5.63
C PRO A 123 -25.58 -5.38 6.61
N PHE A 124 -25.50 -5.64 7.92
CA PHE A 124 -26.02 -4.72 8.94
C PHE A 124 -25.23 -3.40 8.94
N VAL A 125 -23.91 -3.44 8.83
CA VAL A 125 -23.05 -2.24 8.78
C VAL A 125 -23.39 -1.38 7.57
N GLU A 126 -23.50 -1.98 6.39
CA GLU A 126 -23.83 -1.26 5.14
C GLU A 126 -25.19 -0.56 5.24
N ARG A 127 -26.21 -1.27 5.73
CA ARG A 127 -27.56 -0.73 5.88
C ARG A 127 -27.63 0.36 6.94
N MET A 128 -26.91 0.23 8.05
CA MET A 128 -26.80 1.30 9.04
C MET A 128 -26.07 2.53 8.48
N GLN A 129 -24.99 2.37 7.71
CA GLN A 129 -24.28 3.47 7.05
C GLN A 129 -25.15 4.23 6.04
N GLU A 130 -25.98 3.51 5.29
CA GLU A 130 -26.99 4.13 4.42
C GLU A 130 -28.02 4.90 5.24
N LEU A 131 -28.55 4.28 6.30
CA LEU A 131 -29.55 4.89 7.16
C LEU A 131 -29.05 6.20 7.82
N PHE A 132 -27.82 6.22 8.36
CA PHE A 132 -27.22 7.42 8.93
C PHE A 132 -27.03 8.55 7.90
N ARG A 133 -26.95 8.24 6.59
CA ARG A 133 -26.85 9.23 5.51
C ARG A 133 -28.20 9.77 5.06
N THR A 134 -29.20 8.90 4.90
CA THR A 134 -30.49 9.23 4.27
C THR A 134 -31.59 9.62 5.27
N LEU A 135 -31.34 9.41 6.57
CA LEU A 135 -32.27 9.46 7.71
C LEU A 135 -33.68 10.06 7.43
N PRO A 136 -34.70 9.21 7.24
CA PRO A 136 -36.07 9.67 7.00
C PRO A 136 -36.78 10.10 8.29
N VAL A 137 -36.45 9.51 9.45
CA VAL A 137 -37.18 9.67 10.74
C VAL A 137 -36.24 9.84 11.96
N PRO A 138 -36.71 10.33 13.12
CA PRO A 138 -35.90 10.44 14.35
C PRO A 138 -35.40 9.08 14.85
N MET A 139 -34.10 8.99 15.18
CA MET A 139 -33.46 7.72 15.56
C MET A 139 -32.71 7.80 16.90
N LEU A 140 -32.86 6.76 17.74
CA LEU A 140 -32.05 6.50 18.93
C LEU A 140 -31.19 5.25 18.70
N CYS A 141 -29.86 5.38 18.81
CA CYS A 141 -28.98 4.21 18.77
C CYS A 141 -28.10 4.11 20.01
N THR A 142 -27.82 2.90 20.49
CA THR A 142 -26.75 2.73 21.48
C THR A 142 -25.44 2.34 20.79
N VAL A 143 -24.33 2.91 21.24
CA VAL A 143 -23.01 2.73 20.64
C VAL A 143 -21.96 2.43 21.71
N ALA A 144 -21.06 1.49 21.44
CA ALA A 144 -20.03 1.08 22.39
C ALA A 144 -19.14 2.27 22.81
N LEU A 145 -18.83 2.38 24.13
CA LEU A 145 -18.03 3.48 24.68
C LEU A 145 -16.64 3.59 24.05
N ARG A 146 -16.01 2.45 23.74
CA ARG A 146 -14.70 2.37 23.05
C ARG A 146 -14.78 1.38 21.89
N GLY A 147 -14.23 1.76 20.74
CA GLY A 147 -14.16 0.95 19.52
C GLY A 147 -13.63 1.81 18.36
N GLY A 148 -12.99 1.18 17.37
CA GLY A 148 -12.55 1.82 16.13
C GLY A 148 -13.49 1.50 14.97
N GLY A 149 -13.19 2.00 13.76
CA GLY A 149 -14.04 1.83 12.58
C GLY A 149 -15.42 2.45 12.77
N PHE A 150 -16.46 1.73 12.34
CA PHE A 150 -17.84 2.25 12.36
C PHE A 150 -18.32 2.73 13.75
N ILE A 151 -17.85 2.15 14.86
CA ILE A 151 -18.17 2.63 16.22
C ILE A 151 -17.64 4.06 16.47
N ALA A 152 -16.46 4.38 15.95
CA ALA A 152 -15.88 5.72 16.05
C ALA A 152 -16.57 6.67 15.07
N ASP A 153 -16.79 6.21 13.83
CA ASP A 153 -17.39 7.03 12.77
C ASP A 153 -18.81 7.47 13.13
N VAL A 154 -19.65 6.56 13.65
CA VAL A 154 -21.03 6.85 14.02
C VAL A 154 -21.12 7.96 15.06
N LYS A 155 -20.19 8.03 16.03
CA LYS A 155 -20.18 9.07 17.08
C LYS A 155 -19.96 10.47 16.56
N HIS A 156 -19.38 10.60 15.37
CA HIS A 156 -19.12 11.88 14.71
C HIS A 156 -20.13 12.19 13.60
N THR A 157 -21.22 11.42 13.50
CA THR A 157 -22.23 11.61 12.46
C THR A 157 -22.93 12.96 12.61
N PRO A 158 -22.88 13.85 11.60
CA PRO A 158 -23.55 15.13 11.65
C PRO A 158 -25.05 14.99 11.90
N GLY A 159 -25.57 15.73 12.87
CA GLY A 159 -26.99 15.69 13.26
C GLY A 159 -27.31 14.68 14.36
N PHE A 160 -26.35 13.91 14.87
CA PHE A 160 -26.55 13.05 16.03
C PHE A 160 -25.93 13.64 17.30
N GLU A 161 -26.69 13.67 18.39
CA GLU A 161 -26.18 14.07 19.72
C GLU A 161 -25.69 12.84 20.49
N LEU A 162 -24.43 12.83 20.90
CA LEU A 162 -23.87 11.75 21.72
C LEU A 162 -24.09 12.03 23.21
N ILE A 163 -24.82 11.14 23.88
CA ILE A 163 -25.12 11.18 25.31
C ILE A 163 -24.42 10.01 26.02
N GLU A 164 -23.58 10.32 27.00
CA GLU A 164 -22.96 9.33 27.87
C GLU A 164 -23.85 9.05 29.10
N LEU A 165 -24.31 7.82 29.25
CA LEU A 165 -25.01 7.32 30.43
C LEU A 165 -24.06 7.11 31.60
N ARG A 166 -24.44 7.65 32.76
CA ARG A 166 -23.74 7.52 34.04
C ARG A 166 -24.72 6.99 35.10
N GLU A 167 -24.21 6.45 36.20
CA GLU A 167 -25.06 5.84 37.23
C GLU A 167 -26.06 6.84 37.81
N GLU A 168 -25.67 8.11 37.91
CA GLU A 168 -26.46 9.20 38.47
C GLU A 168 -27.50 9.75 37.49
N THR A 169 -27.29 9.54 36.18
CA THR A 169 -28.14 10.12 35.12
C THR A 169 -29.01 9.10 34.42
N ARG A 170 -28.76 7.80 34.60
CA ARG A 170 -29.40 6.73 33.80
C ARG A 170 -30.91 6.64 33.96
N ASP A 171 -31.45 6.98 35.12
CA ASP A 171 -32.89 6.88 35.39
C ASP A 171 -33.66 8.09 34.85
N ALA A 172 -33.02 9.27 34.78
CA ALA A 172 -33.61 10.50 34.26
C ALA A 172 -33.39 10.69 32.74
N ALA A 173 -32.37 10.04 32.15
CA ALA A 173 -32.01 10.18 30.75
C ALA A 173 -33.13 9.84 29.75
N PRO A 174 -33.96 8.78 29.93
CA PRO A 174 -34.99 8.42 28.95
C PRO A 174 -35.99 9.53 28.63
N ALA A 175 -36.48 10.24 29.66
CA ALA A 175 -37.41 11.36 29.45
C ALA A 175 -36.77 12.49 28.64
N GLY A 176 -35.52 12.84 28.94
CA GLY A 176 -34.78 13.86 28.19
C GLY A 176 -34.42 13.45 26.76
N ILE A 177 -34.29 12.15 26.47
CA ILE A 177 -34.05 11.63 25.13
C ILE A 177 -35.31 11.76 24.26
N VAL A 178 -36.48 11.43 24.82
CA VAL A 178 -37.77 11.58 24.12
C VAL A 178 -37.98 13.03 23.68
N GLU A 179 -37.78 14.00 24.57
CA GLU A 179 -37.91 15.42 24.22
C GLU A 179 -36.96 15.84 23.08
N ARG A 180 -35.72 15.34 23.07
CA ARG A 180 -34.73 15.65 22.03
C ARG A 180 -35.11 15.07 20.67
N LEU A 181 -35.64 13.85 20.64
CA LEU A 181 -36.08 13.18 19.42
C LEU A 181 -37.30 13.86 18.78
N LEU A 182 -38.10 14.60 19.57
CA LEU A 182 -39.35 15.21 19.14
C LEU A 182 -39.28 16.73 18.89
N ARG A 183 -38.10 17.36 19.00
CA ARG A 183 -37.97 18.81 18.79
C ARG A 183 -38.33 19.21 17.34
N PRO A 184 -39.26 20.17 17.12
CA PRO A 184 -39.61 20.62 15.78
C PRO A 184 -38.51 21.52 15.19
N GLY A 185 -37.98 21.13 14.03
CA GLY A 185 -36.95 21.90 13.34
C GLY A 185 -36.37 21.23 12.09
N GLY A 186 -37.19 20.59 11.26
CA GLY A 186 -36.86 20.06 9.92
C GLY A 186 -37.79 20.65 8.85
N PRO A 187 -37.36 20.87 7.58
CA PRO A 187 -38.15 21.61 6.60
C PRO A 187 -39.44 20.87 6.22
N ARG A 188 -40.55 21.63 6.15
CA ARG A 188 -41.74 21.25 5.40
C ARG A 188 -41.37 21.25 3.91
N VAL A 189 -41.54 20.11 3.25
CA VAL A 189 -41.41 19.99 1.80
C VAL A 189 -42.61 20.70 1.17
N GLY A 190 -42.38 21.86 0.57
CA GLY A 190 -43.23 22.39 -0.48
C GLY A 190 -42.60 22.01 -1.81
N ALA A 191 -43.35 21.29 -2.64
CA ALA A 191 -42.96 20.93 -3.99
C ALA A 191 -42.63 22.18 -4.82
N THR A 192 -41.44 22.19 -5.45
CA THR A 192 -41.11 22.59 -6.84
C THR A 192 -39.64 23.01 -6.97
N ASP A 193 -39.04 22.56 -8.08
CA ASP A 193 -37.81 23.02 -8.74
C ASP A 193 -36.47 23.04 -7.98
N VAL A 194 -35.65 22.00 -8.25
CA VAL A 194 -34.19 22.16 -8.31
C VAL A 194 -33.64 21.38 -9.51
N ALA A 195 -33.78 21.98 -10.69
CA ALA A 195 -32.76 21.91 -11.72
C ALA A 195 -32.00 23.23 -11.68
N SER A 196 -30.67 23.15 -11.81
CA SER A 196 -29.68 24.24 -11.98
C SER A 196 -28.85 24.66 -10.74
N GLU A 197 -27.57 24.87 -11.06
CA GLU A 197 -26.52 25.59 -10.32
C GLU A 197 -25.58 24.83 -9.38
N CYS A 198 -24.45 24.39 -9.97
CA CYS A 198 -23.12 24.47 -9.34
C CYS A 198 -22.07 24.75 -10.42
N ARG A 199 -21.67 26.03 -10.56
CA ARG A 199 -20.43 26.47 -11.22
C ARG A 199 -19.47 27.05 -10.17
N PRO A 200 -18.16 26.76 -10.23
CA PRO A 200 -17.20 27.23 -9.24
C PRO A 200 -16.75 28.69 -9.46
N ALA A 201 -16.45 29.35 -8.35
CA ALA A 201 -16.11 30.77 -8.21
C ALA A 201 -14.76 31.16 -8.85
N ARG A 202 -14.73 32.36 -9.42
CA ARG A 202 -13.58 33.03 -10.03
C ARG A 202 -12.68 33.68 -8.99
N TRP A 203 -11.37 33.48 -9.14
CA TRP A 203 -10.33 34.23 -8.45
C TRP A 203 -10.12 35.60 -9.12
N ARG A 204 -10.18 36.68 -8.33
CA ARG A 204 -9.83 38.05 -8.76
C ARG A 204 -8.32 38.24 -8.67
N ARG A 205 -7.67 38.68 -9.76
CA ARG A 205 -6.32 39.26 -9.75
C ARG A 205 -6.42 40.75 -9.40
N ARG A 206 -5.56 41.21 -8.49
CA ARG A 206 -5.15 42.63 -8.41
C ARG A 206 -4.03 42.84 -9.42
N GLY A 207 -4.19 43.83 -10.28
CA GLY A 207 -3.15 44.31 -11.17
C GLY A 207 -2.23 45.31 -10.47
N GLN A 208 -1.01 45.41 -10.99
CA GLN A 208 -0.25 46.64 -11.04
C GLN A 208 0.60 46.59 -12.32
N ALA A 209 0.49 47.66 -13.09
CA ALA A 209 1.09 47.86 -14.39
C ALA A 209 2.54 48.36 -14.25
N ALA A 210 3.39 48.00 -15.21
CA ALA A 210 4.56 48.80 -15.60
C ALA A 210 4.86 48.53 -17.08
N GLU A 211 5.22 49.60 -17.76
CA GLU A 211 5.20 49.81 -19.21
C GLU A 211 6.30 49.07 -19.99
N ALA A 212 6.06 48.86 -21.27
CA ALA A 212 7.03 48.43 -22.26
C ALA A 212 7.50 49.62 -23.11
N PRO A 213 8.72 49.59 -23.68
CA PRO A 213 8.99 50.25 -24.94
C PRO A 213 9.09 49.22 -26.08
N SER A 214 8.41 49.59 -27.16
CA SER A 214 8.37 48.99 -28.48
C SER A 214 9.71 49.05 -29.22
N THR A 215 10.09 47.98 -29.90
CA THR A 215 10.81 48.08 -31.18
C THR A 215 10.45 46.90 -32.08
N MET A 216 9.91 47.25 -33.25
CA MET A 216 9.61 46.35 -34.35
C MET A 216 10.89 45.82 -34.99
N VAL A 217 10.93 44.54 -35.32
CA VAL A 217 11.56 44.05 -36.56
C VAL A 217 10.63 42.99 -37.15
N GLN A 218 10.04 43.33 -38.29
CA GLN A 218 9.35 42.41 -39.18
C GLN A 218 10.40 41.63 -39.97
N GLU A 219 10.35 40.31 -39.96
CA GLU A 219 10.84 39.51 -41.08
C GLU A 219 9.74 38.52 -41.50
N ALA A 220 9.35 38.69 -42.76
CA ALA A 220 8.33 37.93 -43.45
C ALA A 220 8.88 36.57 -43.89
N VAL A 221 8.15 35.50 -43.61
CA VAL A 221 8.32 34.20 -44.28
C VAL A 221 7.12 33.98 -45.19
N ALA A 222 7.38 34.01 -46.49
CA ALA A 222 6.39 33.76 -47.54
C ALA A 222 5.90 32.30 -47.52
N PRO A 223 4.65 32.02 -47.94
CA PRO A 223 4.12 30.66 -47.98
C PRO A 223 4.65 29.93 -49.22
N SER A 224 5.47 28.90 -49.01
CA SER A 224 5.82 27.93 -50.05
C SER A 224 4.63 27.01 -50.31
N THR A 225 3.92 27.29 -51.40
CA THR A 225 2.98 26.36 -52.04
C THR A 225 3.74 25.17 -52.63
N ALA A 226 3.65 24.02 -51.96
CA ALA A 226 3.88 22.72 -52.59
C ALA A 226 2.63 21.86 -52.35
N ALA A 227 1.85 21.71 -53.42
CA ALA A 227 0.71 20.82 -53.48
C ALA A 227 1.16 19.36 -53.28
N GLY A 228 0.80 18.80 -52.14
CA GLY A 228 0.67 17.37 -51.93
C GLY A 228 -0.61 17.16 -51.15
N GLY A 229 -1.57 16.44 -51.71
CA GLY A 229 -2.81 16.06 -51.00
C GLY A 229 -2.49 15.36 -49.66
N PRO A 230 -3.49 15.18 -48.77
CA PRO A 230 -3.26 14.56 -47.48
C PRO A 230 -2.64 13.18 -47.70
N ARG A 231 -1.35 13.03 -47.40
CA ARG A 231 -0.72 11.71 -47.29
C ARG A 231 -1.54 10.99 -46.23
N VAL A 232 -2.28 9.97 -46.63
CA VAL A 232 -2.95 9.04 -45.71
C VAL A 232 -1.86 8.55 -44.77
N GLY A 233 -1.84 9.08 -43.55
CA GLY A 233 -0.79 8.81 -42.59
C GLY A 233 -0.80 7.32 -42.30
N VAL A 234 0.33 6.65 -42.52
CA VAL A 234 0.55 5.28 -42.06
C VAL A 234 0.15 5.22 -40.59
N ARG A 235 -0.87 4.41 -40.26
CA ARG A 235 -1.22 4.15 -38.86
C ARG A 235 -0.03 3.48 -38.19
N ARG A 236 0.50 4.12 -37.14
CA ARG A 236 1.61 3.61 -36.34
C ARG A 236 1.08 3.10 -35.02
N LEU A 237 1.55 1.93 -34.62
CA LEU A 237 1.37 1.43 -33.26
C LEU A 237 2.64 1.65 -32.46
N VAL A 238 2.51 2.32 -31.32
CA VAL A 238 3.61 2.63 -30.41
C VAL A 238 3.39 1.84 -29.12
N LEU A 239 4.36 1.01 -28.76
CA LEU A 239 4.37 0.27 -27.51
C LEU A 239 5.24 1.03 -26.50
N TRP A 240 4.61 1.73 -25.56
CA TRP A 240 5.31 2.50 -24.54
C TRP A 240 5.62 1.63 -23.32
N LEU A 241 6.91 1.32 -23.14
CA LEU A 241 7.43 0.47 -22.06
C LEU A 241 8.01 1.34 -20.94
N ARG A 242 7.74 0.93 -19.69
CA ARG A 242 8.30 1.57 -18.48
C ARG A 242 8.92 0.52 -17.55
N SER A 243 8.06 -0.32 -16.97
CA SER A 243 8.42 -1.34 -15.98
C SER A 243 8.02 -2.74 -16.44
N GLU A 244 7.99 -2.94 -17.76
CA GLU A 244 7.59 -4.17 -18.44
C GLU A 244 8.71 -4.65 -19.38
N LEU A 245 9.96 -4.57 -18.92
CA LEU A 245 11.16 -4.78 -19.74
C LEU A 245 11.49 -6.28 -19.97
N ARG A 246 10.54 -7.01 -20.57
CA ARG A 246 10.65 -8.43 -20.91
C ARG A 246 9.82 -8.80 -22.13
N LEU A 247 10.12 -9.92 -22.77
CA LEU A 247 9.33 -10.47 -23.88
C LEU A 247 8.38 -11.58 -23.46
N ALA A 248 8.80 -12.46 -22.55
CA ALA A 248 7.97 -13.56 -22.09
C ALA A 248 6.93 -13.11 -21.07
N ASP A 249 5.76 -13.75 -21.09
CA ASP A 249 4.66 -13.50 -20.17
C ASP A 249 4.34 -12.00 -20.03
N ASN A 250 4.22 -11.31 -21.18
CA ASN A 250 4.01 -9.87 -21.25
C ASN A 250 2.68 -9.53 -21.94
N PRO A 251 1.58 -9.40 -21.16
CA PRO A 251 0.25 -9.09 -21.70
C PRO A 251 0.20 -7.76 -22.46
N LEU A 252 1.04 -6.80 -22.08
CA LEU A 252 1.13 -5.51 -22.77
C LEU A 252 1.69 -5.68 -24.18
N LEU A 253 2.75 -6.49 -24.33
CA LEU A 253 3.30 -6.84 -25.64
C LEU A 253 2.30 -7.63 -26.49
N GLU A 254 1.61 -8.60 -25.90
CA GLU A 254 0.58 -9.39 -26.59
C GLU A 254 -0.54 -8.51 -27.14
N ARG A 255 -1.09 -7.60 -26.32
CA ARG A 255 -2.12 -6.66 -26.77
C ARG A 255 -1.59 -5.75 -27.88
N ALA A 256 -0.36 -5.27 -27.77
CA ALA A 256 0.25 -4.41 -28.78
C ALA A 256 0.42 -5.15 -30.12
N ILE A 257 0.81 -6.44 -30.11
CA ILE A 257 0.88 -7.28 -31.31
C ILE A 257 -0.52 -7.51 -31.89
N ALA A 258 -1.52 -7.84 -31.06
CA ALA A 258 -2.89 -8.03 -31.51
C ALA A 258 -3.46 -6.76 -32.16
N ALA A 259 -3.30 -5.60 -31.52
CA ALA A 259 -3.73 -4.31 -32.05
C ALA A 259 -3.02 -3.96 -33.37
N HIS A 260 -1.75 -4.32 -33.51
CA HIS A 260 -1.00 -4.10 -34.75
C HIS A 260 -1.60 -4.92 -35.90
N CYS A 261 -1.93 -6.18 -35.65
CA CYS A 261 -2.60 -7.06 -36.62
C CYS A 261 -4.01 -6.57 -36.97
N GLU A 262 -4.82 -6.20 -35.97
CA GLU A 262 -6.21 -5.71 -36.14
C GLU A 262 -6.27 -4.43 -36.99
N ALA A 263 -5.33 -3.52 -36.78
CA ALA A 263 -5.33 -2.22 -37.42
C ALA A 263 -4.65 -2.21 -38.80
N GLU A 264 -4.10 -3.35 -39.26
CA GLU A 264 -3.19 -3.45 -40.41
C GLU A 264 -2.15 -2.32 -40.38
N SER A 265 -1.65 -2.00 -39.18
CA SER A 265 -0.78 -0.84 -38.97
C SER A 265 0.54 -1.06 -39.69
N ALA A 266 1.03 -0.07 -40.43
CA ALA A 266 2.24 -0.29 -41.22
C ALA A 266 3.55 -0.15 -40.41
N ALA A 267 3.49 0.16 -39.11
CA ALA A 267 4.66 0.23 -38.23
C ALA A 267 4.35 -0.17 -36.77
N PHE A 268 5.30 -0.87 -36.15
CA PHE A 268 5.29 -1.27 -34.73
C PHE A 268 6.54 -0.70 -34.02
N LEU A 269 6.34 0.18 -33.04
CA LEU A 269 7.40 0.99 -32.44
C LEU A 269 7.45 0.81 -30.91
N PRO A 270 8.21 -0.15 -30.38
CA PRO A 270 8.59 -0.19 -28.97
C PRO A 270 9.42 1.04 -28.60
N VAL A 271 9.02 1.73 -27.52
CA VAL A 271 9.69 2.94 -27.05
C VAL A 271 9.86 2.95 -25.52
N VAL A 272 11.03 3.40 -25.07
CA VAL A 272 11.32 3.80 -23.70
C VAL A 272 11.71 5.27 -23.69
N CYS A 273 11.11 6.05 -22.79
CA CYS A 273 11.42 7.46 -22.59
C CYS A 273 12.20 7.64 -21.28
N LEU A 274 13.41 8.18 -21.36
CA LEU A 274 14.18 8.63 -20.20
C LEU A 274 13.68 10.04 -19.84
N ASP A 275 12.60 10.10 -19.06
CA ASP A 275 12.00 11.38 -18.68
C ASP A 275 13.01 12.23 -17.87
N PRO A 276 13.38 13.45 -18.33
CA PRO A 276 14.34 14.31 -17.64
C PRO A 276 13.93 14.68 -16.22
N SER A 277 12.65 14.62 -15.87
CA SER A 277 12.18 14.83 -14.49
C SER A 277 12.60 13.73 -13.52
N PHE A 278 12.98 12.54 -14.03
CA PHE A 278 13.49 11.42 -13.25
C PHE A 278 14.99 11.14 -13.52
N TYR A 279 15.38 11.16 -14.81
CA TYR A 279 16.71 10.73 -15.26
C TYR A 279 17.64 11.92 -15.59
N GLY A 280 17.16 13.15 -15.50
CA GLY A 280 17.97 14.33 -15.73
C GLY A 280 19.00 14.56 -14.61
N PRO A 281 20.15 15.21 -14.90
CA PRO A 281 21.22 15.45 -13.91
C PRO A 281 20.75 16.30 -12.71
N HIS A 282 19.73 17.13 -12.92
CA HIS A 282 19.13 17.99 -11.91
C HIS A 282 17.80 17.47 -11.36
N ALA A 283 17.38 16.25 -11.75
CA ALA A 283 16.17 15.63 -11.22
C ALA A 283 16.32 15.40 -9.71
N ARG A 284 15.48 16.03 -8.91
CA ARG A 284 15.48 15.90 -7.45
C ARG A 284 14.08 15.61 -6.93
N SER A 285 14.03 14.82 -5.86
CA SER A 285 12.83 14.54 -5.11
C SER A 285 12.39 15.74 -4.26
N ALA A 286 11.21 15.65 -3.64
CA ALA A 286 10.72 16.67 -2.72
C ALA A 286 11.64 16.87 -1.49
N PHE A 287 12.51 15.90 -1.17
CA PHE A 287 13.48 16.00 -0.08
C PHE A 287 14.93 16.17 -0.57
N GLY A 288 15.10 16.53 -1.85
CA GLY A 288 16.38 16.96 -2.41
C GLY A 288 17.33 15.82 -2.81
N GLN A 289 16.88 14.57 -2.79
CA GLN A 289 17.68 13.44 -3.26
C GLN A 289 17.58 13.30 -4.78
N PRO A 290 18.61 12.76 -5.47
CA PRO A 290 18.47 12.35 -6.86
C PRO A 290 17.25 11.44 -7.04
N ARG A 291 16.43 11.69 -8.08
CA ARG A 291 15.25 10.86 -8.35
C ARG A 291 15.63 9.41 -8.67
N VAL A 292 16.75 9.21 -9.34
CA VAL A 292 17.31 7.90 -9.67
C VAL A 292 18.80 7.91 -9.35
N GLY A 293 19.21 7.14 -8.33
CA GLY A 293 20.62 6.95 -8.00
C GLY A 293 21.37 6.17 -9.08
N GLU A 294 22.70 6.30 -9.09
CA GLU A 294 23.58 5.74 -10.12
C GLU A 294 23.43 4.22 -10.28
N ILE A 295 23.34 3.48 -9.18
CA ILE A 295 23.20 2.00 -9.21
C ILE A 295 21.89 1.59 -9.89
N ARG A 296 20.77 2.22 -9.54
CA ARG A 296 19.49 1.93 -10.19
C ARG A 296 19.49 2.38 -11.65
N ARG A 297 20.08 3.54 -11.95
CA ARG A 297 20.23 4.02 -13.33
C ARG A 297 20.98 3.00 -14.19
N ARG A 298 22.14 2.53 -13.72
CA ARG A 298 22.94 1.51 -14.41
C ARG A 298 22.17 0.23 -14.64
N PHE A 299 21.47 -0.27 -13.61
CA PHE A 299 20.64 -1.47 -13.71
C PHE A 299 19.51 -1.31 -14.74
N PHE A 300 18.87 -0.14 -14.78
CA PHE A 300 17.83 0.16 -15.78
C PHE A 300 18.42 0.22 -17.20
N GLU A 301 19.55 0.90 -17.39
CA GLU A 301 20.26 0.99 -18.68
C GLU A 301 20.69 -0.39 -19.20
N GLU A 302 21.27 -1.23 -18.34
CA GLU A 302 21.59 -2.64 -18.64
C GLU A 302 20.33 -3.42 -19.06
N SER A 303 19.20 -3.17 -18.42
CA SER A 303 17.93 -3.84 -18.71
C SER A 303 17.32 -3.40 -20.04
N VAL A 304 17.40 -2.10 -20.36
CA VAL A 304 16.99 -1.55 -21.65
C VAL A 304 17.88 -2.09 -22.78
N ALA A 305 19.19 -2.24 -22.54
CA ALA A 305 20.11 -2.82 -23.50
C ALA A 305 19.80 -4.30 -23.80
N ASP A 306 19.54 -5.11 -22.77
CA ASP A 306 19.12 -6.52 -22.92
C ASP A 306 17.80 -6.65 -23.68
N LEU A 307 16.82 -5.79 -23.37
CA LEU A 307 15.55 -5.76 -24.09
C LEU A 307 15.74 -5.35 -25.56
N ARG A 308 16.55 -4.33 -25.84
CA ARG A 308 16.87 -3.88 -27.21
C ARG A 308 17.49 -5.02 -28.02
N ALA A 309 18.45 -5.75 -27.45
CA ALA A 309 19.07 -6.91 -28.09
C ALA A 309 18.04 -8.01 -28.37
N SER A 310 17.18 -8.31 -27.39
CA SER A 310 16.12 -9.31 -27.52
C SER A 310 15.10 -8.96 -28.59
N LEU A 311 14.66 -7.70 -28.67
CA LEU A 311 13.77 -7.21 -29.73
C LEU A 311 14.42 -7.28 -31.12
N SER A 312 15.71 -6.92 -31.21
CA SER A 312 16.49 -6.96 -32.46
C SER A 312 16.61 -8.38 -33.00
N HIS A 313 16.89 -9.37 -32.14
CA HIS A 313 16.91 -10.78 -32.51
C HIS A 313 15.54 -11.28 -33.01
N LYS A 314 14.45 -10.60 -32.66
CA LYS A 314 13.07 -10.94 -33.06
C LYS A 314 12.57 -10.12 -34.25
N GLY A 315 13.44 -9.33 -34.89
CA GLY A 315 13.12 -8.53 -36.08
C GLY A 315 12.47 -7.16 -35.80
N SER A 316 12.42 -6.74 -34.53
CA SER A 316 11.94 -5.41 -34.12
C SER A 316 13.09 -4.55 -33.59
N GLN A 317 12.83 -3.33 -33.14
CA GLN A 317 13.83 -2.47 -32.49
C GLN A 317 13.22 -1.74 -31.29
N LEU A 318 14.09 -1.28 -30.38
CA LEU A 318 13.70 -0.46 -29.24
C LEU A 318 14.18 0.98 -29.42
N LEU A 319 13.25 1.91 -29.57
CA LEU A 319 13.54 3.34 -29.51
C LEU A 319 13.78 3.75 -28.05
N VAL A 320 14.90 4.41 -27.79
CA VAL A 320 15.22 4.96 -26.46
C VAL A 320 15.40 6.46 -26.62
N CYS A 321 14.53 7.23 -26.00
CA CYS A 321 14.46 8.68 -26.19
C CYS A 321 14.78 9.40 -24.88
N ASP A 322 15.74 10.33 -24.91
CA ASP A 322 16.10 11.17 -23.76
C ASP A 322 15.21 12.42 -23.72
N ALA A 323 13.91 12.21 -23.49
CA ALA A 323 12.89 13.26 -23.46
C ALA A 323 11.64 12.78 -22.73
N ALA A 324 10.80 13.74 -22.32
CA ALA A 324 9.53 13.46 -21.66
C ALA A 324 8.55 12.72 -22.61
N PRO A 325 7.80 11.71 -22.13
CA PRO A 325 6.92 10.91 -22.97
C PRO A 325 5.82 11.75 -23.66
N GLU A 326 5.32 12.80 -23.02
CA GLU A 326 4.35 13.74 -23.61
C GLU A 326 4.91 14.53 -24.80
N THR A 327 6.22 14.55 -25.00
CA THR A 327 6.87 15.12 -26.20
C THR A 327 7.15 14.03 -27.24
N VAL A 328 7.67 12.88 -26.80
CA VAL A 328 8.10 11.78 -27.66
C VAL A 328 6.91 11.09 -28.33
N LEU A 329 5.94 10.64 -27.53
CA LEU A 329 4.82 9.81 -27.98
C LEU A 329 3.99 10.46 -29.09
N PRO A 330 3.56 11.74 -29.01
CA PRO A 330 2.82 12.36 -30.12
C PRO A 330 3.66 12.51 -31.39
N ALA A 331 4.98 12.77 -31.27
CA ALA A 331 5.87 12.93 -32.41
C ALA A 331 6.04 11.62 -33.20
N ILE A 332 6.14 10.48 -32.50
CA ILE A 332 6.29 9.18 -33.15
C ILE A 332 4.95 8.59 -33.61
N ALA A 333 3.87 8.74 -32.83
CA ALA A 333 2.56 8.18 -33.17
C ALA A 333 1.95 8.84 -34.40
N GLY A 334 1.96 10.18 -34.47
CA GLY A 334 1.31 10.95 -35.53
C GLY A 334 -0.22 10.79 -35.57
N ALA A 335 -0.87 11.47 -36.52
CA ALA A 335 -2.32 11.45 -36.65
C ALA A 335 -2.85 10.03 -36.96
N GLY A 336 -3.87 9.61 -36.22
CA GLY A 336 -4.46 8.26 -36.32
C GLY A 336 -3.62 7.16 -35.67
N GLY A 337 -2.47 7.47 -35.07
CA GLY A 337 -1.64 6.51 -34.36
C GLY A 337 -2.25 6.03 -33.03
N LEU A 338 -1.85 4.83 -32.62
CA LEU A 338 -2.25 4.21 -31.36
C LEU A 338 -1.03 4.02 -30.47
N VAL A 339 -1.08 4.56 -29.26
CA VAL A 339 -0.10 4.28 -28.20
C VAL A 339 -0.72 3.32 -27.20
N VAL A 340 -0.04 2.22 -26.94
CA VAL A 340 -0.44 1.19 -25.97
C VAL A 340 0.57 1.16 -24.83
N ALA A 341 0.07 1.25 -23.59
CA ALA A 341 0.89 1.22 -22.38
C ALA A 341 0.18 0.51 -21.22
N ALA A 342 0.93 -0.02 -20.26
CA ALA A 342 0.37 -0.48 -18.98
C ALA A 342 -0.23 0.70 -18.22
N ARG A 343 -1.31 0.53 -17.46
CA ARG A 343 -1.81 1.56 -16.54
C ARG A 343 -0.95 1.62 -15.28
N GLN A 344 -0.60 2.82 -14.83
CA GLN A 344 0.03 3.04 -13.52
C GLN A 344 -0.96 3.60 -12.50
N VAL A 345 -0.52 3.59 -11.25
CA VAL A 345 -1.37 3.88 -10.08
C VAL A 345 -0.88 5.08 -9.28
N CYS A 346 0.44 5.23 -9.18
CA CYS A 346 1.05 6.26 -8.37
C CYS A 346 0.92 7.64 -9.03
N THR A 347 0.94 8.68 -8.21
CA THR A 347 0.48 10.02 -8.58
C THR A 347 1.26 10.64 -9.73
N GLU A 348 2.57 10.38 -9.80
CA GLU A 348 3.43 10.96 -10.83
C GLU A 348 3.24 10.26 -12.17
N GLU A 349 3.15 8.93 -12.17
CA GLU A 349 2.90 8.14 -13.37
C GLU A 349 1.51 8.42 -13.96
N VAL A 350 0.48 8.51 -13.10
CA VAL A 350 -0.88 8.89 -13.52
C VAL A 350 -0.90 10.30 -14.10
N SER A 351 -0.12 11.22 -13.53
CA SER A 351 -0.01 12.58 -14.07
C SER A 351 0.71 12.61 -15.42
N SER A 352 1.77 11.80 -15.60
CA SER A 352 2.46 11.63 -16.88
C SER A 352 1.51 11.04 -17.94
N GLU A 353 0.73 10.02 -17.59
CA GLU A 353 -0.29 9.43 -18.48
C GLU A 353 -1.35 10.44 -18.91
N ALA A 354 -1.79 11.32 -18.00
CA ALA A 354 -2.74 12.38 -18.32
C ALA A 354 -2.15 13.41 -19.31
N ARG A 355 -0.89 13.85 -19.10
CA ARG A 355 -0.19 14.77 -20.02
C ARG A 355 0.03 14.12 -21.39
N CYS A 356 0.43 12.86 -21.43
CA CYS A 356 0.57 12.10 -22.69
C CYS A 356 -0.77 11.98 -23.43
N ARG A 357 -1.87 11.71 -22.72
CA ARG A 357 -3.20 11.63 -23.30
C ARG A 357 -3.63 12.95 -23.95
N GLU A 358 -3.36 14.08 -23.29
CA GLU A 358 -3.64 15.41 -23.83
C GLU A 358 -2.79 15.71 -25.07
N ALA A 359 -1.48 15.47 -24.99
CA ALA A 359 -0.56 15.69 -26.11
C ALA A 359 -0.88 14.82 -27.33
N LEU A 360 -1.25 13.55 -27.12
CA LEU A 360 -1.67 12.63 -28.19
C LEU A 360 -2.98 13.07 -28.84
N ARG A 361 -3.95 13.56 -28.05
CA ARG A 361 -5.20 14.10 -28.59
C ARG A 361 -4.96 15.30 -29.51
N ALA A 362 -4.01 16.17 -29.17
CA ALA A 362 -3.67 17.35 -29.97
C ALA A 362 -3.17 17.01 -31.39
N VAL A 363 -2.55 15.83 -31.56
CA VAL A 363 -2.07 15.34 -32.88
C VAL A 363 -3.02 14.33 -33.52
N GLY A 364 -4.20 14.06 -32.94
CA GLY A 364 -5.16 13.08 -33.44
C GLY A 364 -4.76 11.61 -33.20
N ALA A 365 -3.93 11.33 -32.21
CA ALA A 365 -3.54 9.99 -31.78
C ALA A 365 -4.31 9.56 -30.52
N THR A 366 -4.32 8.24 -30.24
CA THR A 366 -5.04 7.65 -29.10
C THR A 366 -4.08 6.99 -28.11
N LEU A 367 -4.37 7.12 -26.81
CA LEU A 367 -3.67 6.39 -25.74
C LEU A 367 -4.59 5.33 -25.12
N GLU A 368 -4.26 4.06 -25.34
CA GLU A 368 -4.84 2.89 -24.69
C GLU A 368 -4.00 2.50 -23.47
N LEU A 369 -4.60 2.58 -22.28
CA LEU A 369 -3.97 2.14 -21.04
C LEU A 369 -4.60 0.82 -20.61
N LEU A 370 -3.78 -0.22 -20.59
CA LEU A 370 -4.20 -1.54 -20.16
C LEU A 370 -4.23 -1.64 -18.64
N ASP A 371 -5.37 -2.05 -18.12
CA ASP A 371 -5.57 -2.40 -16.72
C ASP A 371 -6.10 -3.83 -16.68
N GLY A 372 -5.27 -4.80 -16.30
CA GLY A 372 -5.66 -6.21 -16.32
C GLY A 372 -4.57 -7.18 -16.76
N GLY A 373 -4.91 -8.46 -16.81
CA GLY A 373 -4.02 -9.53 -17.31
C GLY A 373 -2.77 -9.82 -16.46
N GLY A 374 -2.68 -9.30 -15.24
CA GLY A 374 -1.50 -9.50 -14.37
C GLY A 374 -0.28 -8.66 -14.78
N ILE A 375 -0.48 -7.55 -15.51
CA ILE A 375 0.64 -6.66 -15.87
C ILE A 375 1.30 -6.12 -14.60
N GLY A 376 2.52 -6.58 -14.34
CA GLY A 376 3.32 -6.19 -13.17
C GLY A 376 2.84 -6.78 -11.84
N ALA A 377 1.82 -7.64 -11.81
CA ALA A 377 1.23 -8.22 -10.59
C ALA A 377 1.04 -9.74 -10.72
N LEU A 378 1.04 -10.46 -9.60
CA LEU A 378 0.71 -11.87 -9.55
C LEU A 378 -0.79 -12.11 -9.78
N PHE A 379 -1.63 -11.30 -9.15
CA PHE A 379 -3.09 -11.35 -9.27
C PHE A 379 -3.56 -10.16 -10.11
N GLY A 380 -4.15 -10.46 -11.27
CA GLY A 380 -4.85 -9.46 -12.07
C GLY A 380 -6.19 -9.07 -11.45
N GLN A 381 -6.83 -8.05 -12.02
CA GLN A 381 -8.14 -7.59 -11.53
C GLN A 381 -9.20 -8.69 -11.55
N ASP A 382 -9.21 -9.52 -12.59
CA ASP A 382 -10.16 -10.63 -12.71
C ASP A 382 -9.92 -11.71 -11.64
N ASP A 383 -8.66 -11.96 -11.29
CA ASP A 383 -8.32 -12.89 -10.21
C ASP A 383 -8.79 -12.36 -8.87
N LEU A 384 -8.59 -11.07 -8.62
CA LEU A 384 -9.08 -10.41 -7.40
C LEU A 384 -10.61 -10.44 -7.33
N GLN A 385 -11.30 -10.08 -8.42
CA GLN A 385 -12.76 -10.11 -8.47
C GLN A 385 -13.30 -11.52 -8.21
N ALA A 386 -12.69 -12.54 -8.80
CA ALA A 386 -13.04 -13.94 -8.55
C ALA A 386 -12.73 -14.39 -7.10
N ALA A 387 -11.85 -13.70 -6.38
CA ALA A 387 -11.60 -13.90 -4.94
C ALA A 387 -12.53 -13.09 -4.04
N GLY A 388 -13.50 -12.35 -4.59
CA GLY A 388 -14.34 -11.41 -3.84
C GLY A 388 -13.63 -10.11 -3.45
N LEU A 389 -12.49 -9.81 -4.08
CA LEU A 389 -11.71 -8.59 -3.88
C LEU A 389 -11.95 -7.61 -5.02
N ARG A 390 -11.95 -6.31 -4.72
CA ARG A 390 -11.93 -5.26 -5.74
C ARG A 390 -10.87 -4.24 -5.36
N THR A 391 -10.04 -3.85 -6.31
CA THR A 391 -9.11 -2.75 -6.11
C THR A 391 -9.83 -1.42 -5.96
N GLY A 392 -9.15 -0.42 -5.39
CA GLY A 392 -9.74 0.89 -5.09
C GLY A 392 -10.47 0.91 -3.74
N GLN A 393 -11.65 1.54 -3.68
CA GLN A 393 -12.29 1.96 -2.41
C GLN A 393 -12.64 0.82 -1.43
N ASN A 394 -12.68 -0.43 -1.89
CA ASN A 394 -13.04 -1.61 -1.08
C ASN A 394 -11.90 -2.65 -0.96
N PHE A 395 -10.67 -2.30 -1.33
CA PHE A 395 -9.53 -3.21 -1.14
C PHE A 395 -9.19 -3.38 0.36
N PRO A 396 -8.88 -4.60 0.86
CA PRO A 396 -8.61 -4.82 2.28
C PRO A 396 -7.43 -4.01 2.81
N GLU A 397 -7.55 -3.52 4.04
CA GLU A 397 -6.48 -2.80 4.73
C GLU A 397 -5.51 -3.73 5.47
N ASP A 398 -5.97 -4.93 5.87
CA ASP A 398 -5.13 -5.97 6.45
C ASP A 398 -4.67 -6.94 5.35
N PHE A 399 -3.36 -7.05 5.20
CA PHE A 399 -2.72 -8.04 4.34
C PHE A 399 -3.16 -9.48 4.61
N GLN A 400 -3.45 -9.87 5.86
CA GLN A 400 -3.90 -11.24 6.15
C GLN A 400 -5.26 -11.53 5.53
N VAL A 401 -6.15 -10.53 5.45
CA VAL A 401 -7.44 -10.64 4.76
C VAL A 401 -7.22 -10.74 3.25
N PHE A 402 -6.33 -9.90 2.70
CA PHE A 402 -5.95 -10.01 1.29
C PHE A 402 -5.36 -11.40 0.98
N TYR A 403 -4.39 -11.86 1.77
CA TYR A 403 -3.68 -13.11 1.53
C TYR A 403 -4.61 -14.32 1.65
N SER A 404 -5.51 -14.36 2.63
CA SER A 404 -6.44 -15.47 2.78
C SER A 404 -7.38 -15.62 1.57
N LEU A 405 -7.84 -14.49 1.02
CA LEU A 405 -8.71 -14.47 -0.16
C LEU A 405 -7.93 -14.74 -1.46
N ALA A 406 -6.82 -14.02 -1.68
CA ALA A 406 -6.00 -14.13 -2.88
C ALA A 406 -5.32 -15.51 -3.02
N ARG A 407 -4.91 -16.14 -1.91
CA ARG A 407 -4.29 -17.49 -1.92
C ARG A 407 -5.17 -18.52 -2.62
N SER A 408 -6.50 -18.41 -2.53
CA SER A 408 -7.44 -19.32 -3.20
C SER A 408 -7.32 -19.29 -4.73
N ARG A 409 -6.78 -18.21 -5.30
CA ARG A 409 -6.61 -17.99 -6.74
C ARG A 409 -5.27 -18.45 -7.28
N LEU A 410 -4.29 -18.74 -6.43
CA LEU A 410 -2.95 -19.18 -6.88
C LEU A 410 -3.01 -20.36 -7.87
N PRO A 411 -3.82 -21.42 -7.67
CA PRO A 411 -3.90 -22.50 -8.65
C PRO A 411 -4.49 -22.07 -9.99
N ALA A 412 -5.33 -21.04 -10.03
CA ALA A 412 -5.89 -20.51 -11.28
C ALA A 412 -4.85 -19.64 -12.00
N VAL A 413 -4.20 -18.73 -11.27
CA VAL A 413 -3.11 -17.87 -11.78
C VAL A 413 -1.98 -18.70 -12.37
N CYS A 414 -1.61 -19.81 -11.75
CA CYS A 414 -0.54 -20.69 -12.26
C CYS A 414 -0.98 -21.57 -13.44
N ARG A 415 -2.30 -21.78 -13.64
CA ARG A 415 -2.86 -22.57 -14.74
C ARG A 415 -3.22 -21.72 -15.97
N GLN A 416 -3.42 -20.41 -15.79
CA GLN A 416 -3.42 -19.46 -16.90
C GLN A 416 -2.01 -19.55 -17.52
N GLY A 417 -1.88 -20.29 -18.61
CA GLY A 417 -0.59 -20.64 -19.19
C GLY A 417 0.30 -19.41 -19.38
N LEU A 418 1.58 -19.54 -19.07
CA LEU A 418 2.55 -18.47 -19.27
C LEU A 418 2.75 -18.26 -20.76
N SER A 419 2.47 -17.06 -21.25
CA SER A 419 2.68 -16.75 -22.65
C SER A 419 4.16 -16.84 -23.01
N PRO A 420 4.55 -17.61 -24.03
CA PRO A 420 5.94 -17.68 -24.47
C PRO A 420 6.36 -16.33 -25.07
N ALA A 421 7.66 -16.06 -25.07
CA ALA A 421 8.19 -14.93 -25.83
C ALA A 421 7.84 -15.11 -27.32
N PRO A 422 7.37 -14.07 -28.02
CA PRO A 422 7.06 -14.15 -29.45
C PRO A 422 8.23 -14.71 -30.26
N GLN A 423 7.94 -15.55 -31.26
CA GLN A 423 8.98 -16.10 -32.13
C GLN A 423 9.54 -15.05 -33.09
N ALA A 424 8.67 -14.19 -33.59
CA ALA A 424 8.97 -13.02 -34.40
C ALA A 424 8.11 -11.84 -33.93
N LEU A 425 8.60 -10.63 -34.14
CA LEU A 425 7.87 -9.40 -33.89
C LEU A 425 7.69 -8.62 -35.19
N PRO A 426 6.64 -7.81 -35.30
CA PRO A 426 6.47 -6.97 -36.47
C PRO A 426 7.68 -6.05 -36.68
N SER A 427 8.09 -5.91 -37.94
CA SER A 427 9.18 -5.03 -38.29
C SER A 427 8.81 -3.58 -37.95
N VAL A 428 9.83 -2.76 -37.71
CA VAL A 428 9.65 -1.33 -37.38
C VAL A 428 8.89 -0.60 -38.49
N GLY A 429 8.79 -1.12 -39.72
CA GLY A 429 8.02 -0.51 -40.81
C GLY A 429 8.57 0.84 -41.29
N VAL A 430 9.63 1.32 -40.65
CA VAL A 430 10.29 2.57 -40.94
C VAL A 430 11.78 2.32 -41.05
N GLY A 431 12.36 2.67 -42.20
CA GLY A 431 13.81 2.67 -42.37
C GLY A 431 14.49 3.65 -41.42
N PRO A 432 15.84 3.67 -41.35
CA PRO A 432 16.63 4.53 -40.46
C PRO A 432 16.42 6.07 -40.64
N ALA A 433 15.45 6.50 -41.45
CA ALA A 433 15.13 7.88 -41.80
C ALA A 433 13.89 8.46 -41.07
N CYS A 434 13.38 7.81 -40.00
CA CYS A 434 12.28 8.36 -39.19
C CYS A 434 12.58 8.40 -37.69
N GLU A 435 13.82 8.73 -37.33
CA GLU A 435 13.97 9.51 -36.10
C GLU A 435 13.23 10.84 -36.33
N PRO A 436 12.23 11.19 -35.49
CA PRO A 436 11.57 12.48 -35.63
C PRO A 436 12.63 13.59 -35.54
N PRO A 437 12.57 14.63 -36.40
CA PRO A 437 13.52 15.73 -36.35
C PRO A 437 13.59 16.32 -34.93
N GLY A 438 14.78 16.31 -34.33
CA GLY A 438 15.01 16.86 -32.99
C GLY A 438 14.89 15.88 -31.82
N LEU A 439 14.41 14.64 -32.03
CA LEU A 439 14.54 13.58 -31.03
C LEU A 439 15.94 12.97 -31.14
N ARG A 440 16.80 13.24 -30.14
CA ARG A 440 18.04 12.49 -29.97
C ARG A 440 17.66 11.07 -29.55
N SER A 441 17.65 10.15 -30.50
CA SER A 441 17.71 8.72 -30.17
C SER A 441 19.01 8.51 -29.41
N ALA A 442 18.93 7.95 -28.20
CA ALA A 442 20.10 7.47 -27.49
C ALA A 442 20.58 6.16 -28.17
N THR A 443 20.97 6.27 -29.43
CA THR A 443 21.71 5.26 -30.21
C THR A 443 23.21 5.36 -29.94
N SER A 444 23.69 6.49 -29.42
CA SER A 444 25.07 6.64 -29.00
C SER A 444 25.31 5.87 -27.69
N ALA A 445 26.29 4.97 -27.74
CA ALA A 445 26.92 4.33 -26.60
C ALA A 445 27.38 5.32 -25.50
N SER A 446 27.39 6.64 -25.75
CA SER A 446 27.71 7.65 -24.74
C SER A 446 26.58 7.95 -23.74
N CYS A 447 25.32 7.62 -24.04
CA CYS A 447 24.21 7.74 -23.08
C CYS A 447 24.03 6.47 -22.23
N LEU A 448 24.52 5.33 -22.75
CA LEU A 448 24.61 4.02 -22.11
C LEU A 448 26.05 3.71 -21.69
N ALA A 449 26.88 4.74 -21.54
CA ALA A 449 28.24 4.57 -21.05
C ALA A 449 28.11 4.06 -19.62
N VAL A 450 28.30 2.74 -19.46
CA VAL A 450 28.33 2.05 -18.19
C VAL A 450 29.19 2.89 -17.26
N GLY A 451 28.54 3.57 -16.32
CA GLY A 451 29.20 4.43 -15.35
C GLY A 451 30.34 3.66 -14.68
N HIS A 452 31.35 4.40 -14.23
CA HIS A 452 32.48 3.84 -13.49
C HIS A 452 31.99 2.78 -12.52
N ARG A 453 32.54 1.56 -12.63
CA ARG A 453 32.26 0.48 -11.70
C ARG A 453 32.66 1.00 -10.32
N LEU A 454 31.67 1.39 -9.50
CA LEU A 454 31.90 1.70 -8.09
C LEU A 454 32.73 0.55 -7.53
N GLU A 455 33.90 0.86 -6.96
CA GLU A 455 34.77 -0.17 -6.40
C GLU A 455 33.93 -1.00 -5.43
N ALA A 456 33.79 -2.28 -5.74
CA ALA A 456 32.94 -3.16 -4.95
C ALA A 456 33.51 -3.22 -3.54
N HIS A 457 32.71 -2.87 -2.54
CA HIS A 457 33.09 -3.11 -1.15
C HIS A 457 33.50 -4.58 -1.00
N PRO A 458 34.59 -4.93 -0.29
CA PRO A 458 35.09 -6.30 -0.22
C PRO A 458 34.05 -7.33 0.28
N SER A 459 33.06 -6.84 1.04
CA SER A 459 31.94 -7.63 1.57
C SER A 459 30.67 -7.59 0.72
N ALA A 460 30.65 -6.78 -0.35
CA ALA A 460 29.56 -6.79 -1.32
C ALA A 460 29.65 -8.08 -2.16
N GLY A 461 28.56 -8.82 -2.21
CA GLY A 461 28.42 -9.94 -3.16
C GLY A 461 28.45 -9.45 -4.62
N PRO A 462 28.27 -10.35 -5.61
CA PRO A 462 28.17 -9.93 -7.00
C PRO A 462 27.06 -8.88 -7.15
N GLY A 463 27.40 -7.76 -7.79
CA GLY A 463 26.46 -6.66 -8.02
C GLY A 463 25.28 -7.09 -8.88
N PHE A 464 24.19 -6.31 -8.84
CA PHE A 464 23.04 -6.54 -9.71
C PHE A 464 23.42 -6.26 -11.16
N GLN A 465 23.00 -7.16 -12.06
CA GLN A 465 23.07 -7.00 -13.51
C GLN A 465 21.65 -6.89 -14.05
N GLY A 466 21.36 -5.85 -14.81
CA GLY A 466 20.06 -5.62 -15.46
C GLY A 466 19.73 -6.61 -16.58
N GLY A 467 18.44 -6.71 -16.90
CA GLY A 467 17.92 -7.49 -18.04
C GLY A 467 17.03 -8.66 -17.66
N GLU A 468 16.17 -9.06 -18.60
CA GLU A 468 15.40 -10.31 -18.56
C GLU A 468 16.35 -11.50 -18.56
N THR A 469 17.40 -11.49 -19.37
CA THR A 469 18.38 -12.59 -19.43
C THR A 469 19.05 -12.85 -18.08
N ALA A 470 19.61 -11.80 -17.46
CA ALA A 470 20.24 -11.89 -16.15
C ALA A 470 19.24 -12.26 -15.05
N GLY A 471 18.02 -11.72 -15.13
CA GLY A 471 16.95 -12.02 -14.19
C GLY A 471 16.52 -13.48 -14.22
N LEU A 472 16.28 -14.04 -15.41
CA LEU A 472 15.92 -15.44 -15.59
C LEU A 472 17.05 -16.38 -15.14
N ALA A 473 18.31 -16.01 -15.43
CA ALA A 473 19.47 -16.78 -14.97
C ALA A 473 19.55 -16.81 -13.43
N ARG A 474 19.41 -15.66 -12.75
CA ARG A 474 19.37 -15.58 -11.29
C ARG A 474 18.19 -16.35 -10.71
N MET A 475 17.00 -16.22 -11.31
CA MET A 475 15.79 -16.92 -10.87
C MET A 475 15.99 -18.44 -10.89
N ARG A 476 16.39 -19.00 -12.04
CA ARG A 476 16.60 -20.44 -12.18
C ARG A 476 17.73 -20.95 -11.29
N SER A 477 18.84 -20.22 -11.24
CA SER A 477 19.96 -20.55 -10.37
C SER A 477 19.54 -20.63 -8.91
N TRP A 478 18.73 -19.69 -8.43
CA TRP A 478 18.31 -19.69 -7.02
C TRP A 478 17.22 -20.73 -6.72
N LEU A 479 16.22 -20.88 -7.59
CA LEU A 479 15.13 -21.84 -7.41
C LEU A 479 15.64 -23.28 -7.45
N HIS A 480 16.50 -23.61 -8.42
CA HIS A 480 17.00 -24.97 -8.64
C HIS A 480 18.35 -25.25 -7.96
N GLY A 481 19.11 -24.22 -7.57
CA GLY A 481 20.41 -24.33 -6.91
C GLY A 481 20.36 -24.45 -5.38
N GLY A 482 19.20 -24.72 -4.79
CA GLY A 482 19.05 -25.03 -3.36
C GLY A 482 18.72 -23.83 -2.45
N GLY A 483 18.43 -22.65 -3.01
CA GLY A 483 17.98 -21.49 -2.24
C GLY A 483 16.56 -21.62 -1.71
N LEU A 484 15.62 -22.05 -2.55
CA LEU A 484 14.20 -22.16 -2.21
C LEU A 484 13.90 -23.10 -1.02
N PRO A 485 14.50 -24.31 -0.92
CA PRO A 485 14.24 -25.24 0.20
C PRO A 485 14.63 -24.70 1.59
N HIS A 486 15.40 -23.61 1.66
CA HIS A 486 15.87 -23.04 2.93
C HIS A 486 15.27 -21.65 3.21
N TYR A 487 14.50 -21.08 2.28
CA TYR A 487 14.10 -19.67 2.29
C TYR A 487 13.53 -19.16 3.62
N LYS A 488 12.50 -19.82 4.17
CA LYS A 488 11.90 -19.43 5.46
C LYS A 488 12.88 -19.43 6.65
N ALA A 489 13.95 -20.21 6.60
CA ALA A 489 14.98 -20.22 7.64
C ALA A 489 16.04 -19.13 7.42
N THR A 490 16.25 -18.68 6.18
CA THR A 490 17.35 -17.77 5.82
C THR A 490 16.91 -16.34 5.56
N PHE A 491 15.65 -16.07 5.19
CA PHE A 491 15.21 -14.77 4.66
C PHE A 491 15.44 -13.55 5.59
N ARG A 492 15.70 -13.79 6.88
CA ARG A 492 16.00 -12.77 7.89
C ARG A 492 17.50 -12.57 8.16
N ARG A 493 18.37 -13.33 7.49
CA ARG A 493 19.81 -13.15 7.62
C ARG A 493 20.25 -11.81 7.04
N LEU A 494 21.38 -11.32 7.54
CA LEU A 494 21.99 -10.06 7.11
C LEU A 494 23.14 -10.27 6.11
N LEU A 495 23.81 -11.43 6.16
CA LEU A 495 24.92 -11.79 5.27
C LEU A 495 24.66 -13.07 4.47
N GLY A 496 25.34 -13.15 3.31
CA GLY A 496 25.35 -14.33 2.43
C GLY A 496 24.20 -14.37 1.42
N ASP A 497 24.02 -15.54 0.79
CA ASP A 497 22.96 -15.79 -0.18
C ASP A 497 21.67 -16.24 0.52
N TYR A 498 21.08 -15.32 1.28
CA TYR A 498 19.97 -15.62 2.19
C TYR A 498 18.58 -15.51 1.57
N SER A 499 18.45 -14.92 0.39
CA SER A 499 17.19 -14.66 -0.30
C SER A 499 17.35 -14.69 -1.83
N SER A 500 16.24 -14.66 -2.56
CA SER A 500 16.26 -14.75 -4.02
C SER A 500 17.01 -13.60 -4.70
N ARG A 501 17.06 -12.42 -4.09
CA ARG A 501 17.59 -11.17 -4.69
C ARG A 501 16.96 -10.86 -6.07
N LEU A 502 15.69 -11.21 -6.26
CA LEU A 502 14.95 -10.98 -7.52
C LEU A 502 14.18 -9.67 -7.56
N SER A 503 14.17 -8.91 -6.46
CA SER A 503 13.37 -7.69 -6.33
C SER A 503 13.71 -6.62 -7.37
N ALA A 504 14.98 -6.45 -7.73
CA ALA A 504 15.41 -5.50 -8.76
C ALA A 504 14.77 -5.82 -10.13
N HIS A 505 14.82 -7.09 -10.55
CA HIS A 505 14.20 -7.54 -11.79
C HIS A 505 12.67 -7.51 -11.75
N LEU A 506 12.05 -7.71 -10.59
CA LEU A 506 10.60 -7.61 -10.40
C LEU A 506 10.09 -6.15 -10.41
N ALA A 507 10.92 -5.19 -10.01
CA ALA A 507 10.56 -3.77 -9.94
C ALA A 507 10.41 -3.16 -11.35
N ILE A 508 11.32 -3.49 -12.27
CA ILE A 508 11.29 -3.03 -13.67
C ILE A 508 10.68 -4.06 -14.65
N GLY A 509 10.14 -5.15 -14.12
CA GLY A 509 9.41 -6.17 -14.86
C GLY A 509 10.23 -6.99 -15.86
N CYS A 510 11.55 -7.13 -15.64
CA CYS A 510 12.40 -8.08 -16.34
C CYS A 510 12.01 -9.55 -16.05
N ILE A 511 11.35 -9.81 -14.93
CA ILE A 511 10.77 -11.12 -14.61
C ILE A 511 9.29 -10.93 -14.27
N SER A 512 8.46 -11.85 -14.76
CA SER A 512 7.06 -11.91 -14.37
C SER A 512 6.89 -12.56 -12.98
N PRO A 513 6.10 -11.97 -12.07
CA PRO A 513 5.74 -12.62 -10.81
C PRO A 513 4.95 -13.92 -11.02
N ARG A 514 4.13 -14.03 -12.08
CA ARG A 514 3.38 -15.26 -12.39
C ARG A 514 4.32 -16.39 -12.75
N ARG A 515 5.27 -16.11 -13.64
CA ARG A 515 6.32 -17.06 -14.04
C ARG A 515 7.14 -17.50 -12.84
N LEU A 516 7.56 -16.56 -12.00
CA LEU A 516 8.34 -16.84 -10.81
C LEU A 516 7.60 -17.76 -9.84
N VAL A 517 6.30 -17.53 -9.60
CA VAL A 517 5.49 -18.41 -8.75
C VAL A 517 5.31 -19.77 -9.40
N ALA A 518 4.97 -19.84 -10.69
CA ALA A 518 4.81 -21.11 -11.39
C ALA A 518 6.07 -21.97 -11.31
N GLU A 519 7.24 -21.43 -11.67
CA GLU A 519 8.51 -22.16 -11.61
C GLU A 519 8.89 -22.55 -10.16
N ALA A 520 8.57 -21.71 -9.16
CA ALA A 520 8.81 -22.04 -7.75
C ALA A 520 7.90 -23.16 -7.23
N LEU A 521 6.63 -23.17 -7.65
CA LEU A 521 5.69 -24.24 -7.31
C LEU A 521 6.08 -25.55 -7.98
N ASP A 522 6.47 -25.51 -9.25
CA ASP A 522 6.95 -26.69 -9.97
C ASP A 522 8.22 -27.27 -9.32
N ALA A 523 9.20 -26.41 -9.01
CA ALA A 523 10.44 -26.83 -8.34
C ALA A 523 10.19 -27.45 -6.96
N ALA A 524 9.16 -27.00 -6.23
CA ALA A 524 8.83 -27.49 -4.90
C ALA A 524 7.83 -28.66 -4.88
N GLY A 525 7.15 -28.95 -5.99
CA GLY A 525 6.03 -29.91 -6.03
C GLY A 525 4.70 -29.37 -5.47
N GLY A 526 4.51 -28.05 -5.49
CA GLY A 526 3.28 -27.36 -5.10
C GLY A 526 3.39 -26.52 -3.82
N LEU A 527 2.36 -25.69 -3.56
CA LEU A 527 2.41 -24.66 -2.52
C LEU A 527 2.53 -25.25 -1.10
N SER A 528 1.83 -26.34 -0.84
CA SER A 528 1.82 -27.00 0.48
C SER A 528 2.93 -28.03 0.64
N ALA A 529 3.81 -28.20 -0.37
CA ALA A 529 4.88 -29.19 -0.33
C ALA A 529 6.00 -28.81 0.65
N SER A 530 6.21 -27.50 0.87
CA SER A 530 7.23 -27.01 1.80
C SER A 530 6.84 -25.68 2.44
N PRO A 531 7.09 -25.48 3.75
CA PRO A 531 6.87 -24.19 4.40
C PRO A 531 7.77 -23.10 3.81
N HIS A 532 8.83 -23.46 3.10
CA HIS A 532 9.75 -22.51 2.46
C HIS A 532 9.16 -21.91 1.18
N VAL A 533 8.55 -22.74 0.31
CA VAL A 533 7.85 -22.24 -0.89
C VAL A 533 6.59 -21.47 -0.52
N GLU A 534 5.84 -21.94 0.49
CA GLU A 534 4.67 -21.21 0.99
C GLU A 534 5.05 -19.81 1.46
N HIS A 535 6.15 -19.69 2.22
CA HIS A 535 6.64 -18.41 2.69
C HIS A 535 7.19 -17.54 1.56
N PHE A 536 7.83 -18.13 0.55
CA PHE A 536 8.30 -17.39 -0.62
C PHE A 536 7.14 -16.76 -1.40
N VAL A 537 6.09 -17.53 -1.67
CA VAL A 537 4.87 -17.02 -2.33
C VAL A 537 4.15 -16.00 -1.45
N TYR A 538 4.13 -16.20 -0.13
CA TYR A 538 3.60 -15.22 0.83
C TYR A 538 4.29 -13.85 0.73
N GLU A 539 5.61 -13.80 0.52
CA GLU A 539 6.35 -12.55 0.32
C GLU A 539 6.07 -11.91 -1.05
N LEU A 540 5.79 -12.69 -2.09
CA LEU A 540 5.31 -12.15 -3.37
C LEU A 540 3.89 -11.58 -3.26
N CYS A 541 3.03 -12.18 -2.44
CA CYS A 541 1.73 -11.61 -2.13
C CYS A 541 1.85 -10.25 -1.42
N TRP A 542 2.90 -9.98 -0.64
CA TRP A 542 3.12 -8.65 -0.05
C TRP A 542 3.35 -7.58 -1.11
N ARG A 543 4.13 -7.89 -2.16
CA ARG A 543 4.35 -6.99 -3.30
C ARG A 543 3.04 -6.63 -3.98
N ASP A 544 2.21 -7.64 -4.27
CA ASP A 544 0.89 -7.45 -4.87
C ASP A 544 -0.06 -6.67 -3.97
N PHE A 545 -0.07 -6.97 -2.67
CA PHE A 545 -0.85 -6.23 -1.69
C PHE A 545 -0.51 -4.74 -1.73
N PHE A 546 0.77 -4.36 -1.71
CA PHE A 546 1.13 -2.95 -1.74
C PHE A 546 0.73 -2.26 -3.05
N ARG A 547 0.91 -2.94 -4.19
CA ARG A 547 0.46 -2.43 -5.49
C ARG A 547 -1.03 -2.11 -5.47
N HIS A 548 -1.86 -3.05 -5.04
CA HIS A 548 -3.31 -2.88 -4.99
C HIS A 548 -3.78 -1.94 -3.87
N ALA A 549 -3.13 -1.96 -2.70
CA ALA A 549 -3.42 -1.04 -1.61
C ALA A 549 -3.08 0.41 -1.97
N SER A 550 -2.01 0.64 -2.76
CA SER A 550 -1.67 1.97 -3.24
C SER A 550 -2.75 2.57 -4.15
N GLN A 551 -3.53 1.75 -4.87
CA GLN A 551 -4.69 2.21 -5.63
C GLN A 551 -5.78 2.76 -4.72
N ARG A 552 -6.01 2.12 -3.56
CA ARG A 552 -6.95 2.59 -2.54
C ARG A 552 -6.46 3.86 -1.86
N TRP A 553 -5.19 3.88 -1.45
CA TRP A 553 -4.62 4.99 -0.70
C TRP A 553 -4.37 6.23 -1.56
N GLY A 554 -4.06 6.04 -2.85
CA GLY A 554 -3.77 7.12 -3.77
C GLY A 554 -2.70 8.07 -3.22
N ALA A 555 -2.92 9.37 -3.36
CA ALA A 555 -1.99 10.40 -2.92
C ALA A 555 -1.72 10.40 -1.40
N THR A 556 -2.63 9.87 -0.58
CA THR A 556 -2.46 9.84 0.89
C THR A 556 -1.27 8.99 1.32
N LEU A 557 -0.86 8.02 0.48
CA LEU A 557 0.33 7.20 0.72
C LEU A 557 1.60 8.05 0.89
N PHE A 558 1.71 9.17 0.17
CA PHE A 558 2.92 10.03 0.17
C PHE A 558 2.81 11.20 1.17
N GLN A 559 1.67 11.36 1.81
CA GLN A 559 1.43 12.44 2.77
C GLN A 559 2.01 12.12 4.14
N ARG A 560 2.33 13.16 4.91
CA ARG A 560 2.92 13.04 6.26
C ARG A 560 2.10 12.11 7.18
N GLY A 561 0.78 12.25 7.14
CA GLY A 561 -0.15 11.45 7.94
C GLY A 561 -0.45 10.06 7.39
N GLY A 562 0.08 9.72 6.21
CA GLY A 562 -0.17 8.48 5.51
C GLY A 562 -1.67 8.21 5.25
N PRO A 563 -2.01 6.98 4.84
CA PRO A 563 -3.39 6.57 4.62
C PRO A 563 -4.31 6.67 5.85
N LEU A 564 -3.76 6.68 7.07
CA LEU A 564 -4.54 6.82 8.30
C LEU A 564 -4.84 8.27 8.71
N GLY A 565 -4.30 9.27 7.99
CA GLY A 565 -4.53 10.68 8.32
C GLY A 565 -3.93 11.09 9.67
N ASP A 566 -2.79 10.49 10.03
CA ASP A 566 -2.10 10.76 11.30
C ASP A 566 -1.66 12.23 11.41
N THR A 567 -1.97 12.84 12.56
CA THR A 567 -1.72 14.26 12.84
C THR A 567 -0.46 14.51 13.67
N ARG A 568 0.31 13.46 14.02
CA ARG A 568 1.57 13.58 14.75
C ARG A 568 2.51 14.57 14.06
N CYS A 569 3.16 15.39 14.87
CA CYS A 569 4.24 16.24 14.42
C CYS A 569 5.52 15.40 14.34
N TRP A 570 6.16 15.41 13.18
CA TRP A 570 7.42 14.73 12.94
C TRP A 570 8.56 15.72 13.06
N ALA A 571 9.66 15.32 13.70
CA ALA A 571 10.85 16.16 13.76
C ALA A 571 11.57 16.20 12.40
N ARG A 572 12.26 17.31 12.16
CA ARG A 572 13.27 17.45 11.09
C ARG A 572 14.57 17.87 11.75
N ASP A 573 15.63 17.15 11.44
CA ASP A 573 16.98 17.42 11.96
C ASP A 573 17.94 17.07 10.81
N PRO A 574 18.31 18.04 9.97
CA PRO A 574 19.14 17.79 8.79
C PRO A 574 20.46 17.08 9.12
N GLU A 575 21.02 17.33 10.30
CA GLU A 575 22.28 16.73 10.74
C GLU A 575 22.08 15.26 11.15
N ALA A 576 21.02 14.95 11.91
CA ALA A 576 20.67 13.55 12.22
C ALA A 576 20.25 12.77 10.97
N GLU A 577 19.51 13.38 10.06
CA GLU A 577 19.15 12.81 8.76
C GLU A 577 20.41 12.48 7.94
N CYS A 578 21.39 13.40 7.93
CA CYS A 578 22.65 13.20 7.22
C CYS A 578 23.45 12.04 7.81
N ARG A 579 23.66 12.04 9.13
CA ARG A 579 24.33 10.93 9.84
C ARG A 579 23.67 9.58 9.60
N TRP A 580 22.34 9.54 9.55
CA TRP A 580 21.61 8.30 9.26
C TRP A 580 21.87 7.85 7.81
N ARG A 581 21.73 8.75 6.82
CA ARG A 581 21.99 8.41 5.42
C ARG A 581 23.39 7.85 5.20
N GLU A 582 24.39 8.45 5.86
CA GLU A 582 25.80 8.12 5.69
C GLU A 582 26.28 6.94 6.56
N GLY A 583 25.43 6.40 7.43
CA GLY A 583 25.85 5.35 8.37
C GLY A 583 26.88 5.81 9.41
N ARG A 584 26.60 6.97 10.04
CA ARG A 584 27.38 7.59 11.12
C ARG A 584 26.52 7.93 12.33
N THR A 585 25.55 7.09 12.64
CA THR A 585 24.64 7.21 13.78
C THR A 585 25.28 6.81 15.10
N GLY A 586 26.42 6.10 15.06
CA GLY A 586 27.06 5.51 16.24
C GLY A 586 26.38 4.22 16.71
N VAL A 587 25.41 3.70 15.94
CA VAL A 587 24.74 2.42 16.18
C VAL A 587 25.19 1.45 15.08
N PRO A 588 26.16 0.54 15.34
CA PRO A 588 26.83 -0.25 14.33
C PRO A 588 25.91 -1.01 13.37
N LEU A 589 24.82 -1.60 13.86
CA LEU A 589 23.89 -2.32 12.98
C LEU A 589 23.17 -1.40 11.98
N VAL A 590 22.83 -0.18 12.41
CA VAL A 590 22.20 0.82 11.53
C VAL A 590 23.24 1.35 10.56
N ASP A 591 24.44 1.66 11.07
CA ASP A 591 25.54 2.19 10.27
C ASP A 591 25.98 1.19 9.19
N ALA A 592 26.12 -0.09 9.53
CA ALA A 592 26.38 -1.17 8.60
C ALA A 592 25.31 -1.26 7.49
N ALA A 593 24.02 -1.21 7.86
CA ALA A 593 22.93 -1.22 6.88
C ALA A 593 22.94 -0.01 5.96
N MET A 594 23.19 1.19 6.49
CA MET A 594 23.20 2.39 5.66
C MET A 594 24.45 2.45 4.74
N ARG A 595 25.57 1.87 5.16
CA ARG A 595 26.76 1.70 4.31
C ARG A 595 26.58 0.62 3.25
N GLU A 596 25.93 -0.51 3.57
CA GLU A 596 25.54 -1.52 2.57
C GLU A 596 24.65 -0.92 1.49
N LEU A 597 23.64 -0.13 1.88
CA LEU A 597 22.73 0.52 0.95
C LEU A 597 23.46 1.45 -0.02
N GLN A 598 24.37 2.29 0.50
CA GLN A 598 25.14 3.21 -0.32
C GLN A 598 26.08 2.47 -1.29
N ALA A 599 26.76 1.42 -0.81
CA ALA A 599 27.73 0.70 -1.62
C ALA A 599 27.10 -0.20 -2.69
N THR A 600 25.91 -0.75 -2.42
CA THR A 600 25.32 -1.81 -3.25
C THR A 600 23.98 -1.45 -3.89
N GLY A 601 23.32 -0.40 -3.40
CA GLY A 601 21.95 -0.05 -3.75
C GLY A 601 20.93 -1.08 -3.25
N TYR A 602 21.29 -1.97 -2.33
CA TYR A 602 20.41 -3.04 -1.86
C TYR A 602 20.46 -3.21 -0.35
N LEU A 603 19.33 -3.62 0.23
CA LEU A 603 19.25 -4.11 1.60
C LEU A 603 18.30 -5.29 1.70
N GLY A 604 18.67 -6.26 2.55
CA GLY A 604 17.76 -7.30 2.99
C GLY A 604 16.60 -6.74 3.81
N ASN A 605 15.44 -7.42 3.81
CA ASN A 605 14.22 -6.92 4.45
C ASN A 605 14.41 -6.58 5.95
N LEU A 606 15.19 -7.38 6.69
CA LEU A 606 15.49 -7.10 8.09
C LEU A 606 16.30 -5.80 8.25
N ALA A 607 17.34 -5.60 7.43
CA ALA A 607 18.15 -4.38 7.45
C ALA A 607 17.32 -3.13 7.09
N ARG A 608 16.38 -3.24 6.13
CA ARG A 608 15.42 -2.16 5.82
C ARG A 608 14.54 -1.81 7.02
N GLN A 609 13.97 -2.82 7.68
CA GLN A 609 13.13 -2.63 8.86
C GLN A 609 13.91 -2.02 10.03
N LEU A 610 15.16 -2.43 10.23
CA LEU A 610 16.06 -1.87 11.24
C LEU A 610 16.36 -0.39 10.95
N ALA A 611 16.75 -0.04 9.72
CA ALA A 611 17.02 1.33 9.33
C ALA A 611 15.77 2.24 9.48
N ALA A 612 14.60 1.74 9.07
CA ALA A 612 13.34 2.47 9.17
C ALA A 612 12.87 2.67 10.62
N SER A 613 12.90 1.62 11.44
CA SER A 613 12.55 1.69 12.87
C SER A 613 13.48 2.65 13.62
N TYR A 614 14.78 2.65 13.31
CA TYR A 614 15.70 3.61 13.92
C TYR A 614 15.33 5.07 13.59
N LEU A 615 15.09 5.38 12.31
CA LEU A 615 14.73 6.74 11.89
C LEU A 615 13.41 7.20 12.52
N VAL A 616 12.39 6.35 12.50
CA VAL A 616 11.04 6.67 12.95
C VAL A 616 10.92 6.67 14.48
N GLU A 617 11.38 5.60 15.12
CA GLU A 617 11.09 5.32 16.53
C GLU A 617 12.20 5.81 17.46
N GLU A 618 13.46 5.76 17.04
CA GLU A 618 14.58 6.29 17.86
C GLU A 618 14.80 7.78 17.61
N LEU A 619 14.94 8.19 16.35
CA LEU A 619 15.20 9.59 16.03
C LEU A 619 13.93 10.46 16.01
N GLY A 620 12.74 9.86 15.86
CA GLY A 620 11.48 10.60 15.78
C GLY A 620 11.33 11.47 14.53
N LEU A 621 12.09 11.16 13.47
CA LEU A 621 12.15 11.97 12.25
C LEU A 621 11.02 11.64 11.28
N ASP A 622 10.69 12.60 10.42
CA ASP A 622 9.73 12.43 9.33
C ASP A 622 10.11 11.24 8.45
N TRP A 623 9.28 10.20 8.50
CA TRP A 623 9.49 8.92 7.82
C TRP A 623 9.68 9.07 6.31
N ARG A 624 9.13 10.13 5.71
CA ARG A 624 9.26 10.40 4.27
C ARG A 624 10.68 10.72 3.86
N VAL A 625 11.53 11.22 4.77
CA VAL A 625 12.98 11.39 4.52
C VAL A 625 13.64 10.05 4.24
N GLY A 626 13.30 9.03 5.03
CA GLY A 626 13.82 7.69 4.85
C GLY A 626 13.26 7.02 3.59
N ALA A 627 11.97 7.19 3.34
CA ALA A 627 11.32 6.68 2.12
C ALA A 627 11.96 7.27 0.85
N ASP A 628 12.24 8.57 0.86
CA ASP A 628 12.87 9.32 -0.22
C ASP A 628 14.34 8.93 -0.45
N TRP A 629 15.09 8.74 0.64
CA TRP A 629 16.47 8.23 0.53
C TRP A 629 16.51 6.82 -0.07
N PHE A 630 15.56 5.97 0.32
CA PHE A 630 15.40 4.63 -0.25
C PHE A 630 14.94 4.70 -1.71
N GLU A 631 14.08 5.66 -2.07
CA GLU A 631 13.76 5.96 -3.47
C GLU A 631 14.99 6.38 -4.25
N SER A 632 15.93 7.14 -3.72
CA SER A 632 17.16 7.47 -4.44
C SER A 632 18.11 6.26 -4.56
N SER A 633 18.24 5.48 -3.48
CA SER A 633 19.36 4.55 -3.32
C SER A 633 19.07 3.13 -3.78
N LEU A 634 17.82 2.65 -3.66
CA LEU A 634 17.50 1.25 -3.94
C LEU A 634 17.51 0.94 -5.44
N VAL A 635 18.26 -0.11 -5.81
CA VAL A 635 18.21 -0.72 -7.15
C VAL A 635 16.83 -1.33 -7.44
N ASP A 636 16.13 -1.76 -6.39
CA ASP A 636 14.81 -2.38 -6.47
C ASP A 636 13.66 -1.48 -6.01
N TYR A 637 13.84 -0.17 -6.14
CA TYR A 637 12.79 0.78 -5.82
C TYR A 637 11.50 0.48 -6.61
N ASP A 638 10.42 0.30 -5.86
CA ASP A 638 9.05 0.20 -6.34
C ASP A 638 8.21 1.15 -5.46
N PRO A 639 7.46 2.10 -6.04
CA PRO A 639 6.78 3.13 -5.26
C PRO A 639 5.75 2.52 -4.30
N HIS A 640 5.09 1.43 -4.71
CA HIS A 640 4.09 0.76 -3.88
C HIS A 640 4.73 0.13 -2.63
N SER A 641 5.76 -0.69 -2.84
CA SER A 641 6.42 -1.46 -1.79
C SER A 641 7.25 -0.57 -0.88
N ASN A 642 8.00 0.39 -1.43
CA ASN A 642 8.82 1.29 -0.64
C ASN A 642 7.97 2.16 0.29
N TRP A 643 7.08 2.98 -0.30
CA TRP A 643 6.28 3.92 0.47
C TRP A 643 5.26 3.19 1.37
N GLY A 644 4.71 2.06 0.91
CA GLY A 644 3.82 1.22 1.72
C GLY A 644 4.51 0.64 2.96
N GLN A 645 5.73 0.12 2.83
CA GLN A 645 6.47 -0.41 3.98
C GLN A 645 6.93 0.70 4.94
N TRP A 646 7.35 1.85 4.41
CA TRP A 646 7.72 3.01 5.22
C TRP A 646 6.53 3.57 6.00
N ALA A 647 5.37 3.76 5.36
CA ALA A 647 4.14 4.20 6.01
C ALA A 647 3.71 3.23 7.12
N ARG A 648 3.84 1.92 6.91
CA ARG A 648 3.58 0.91 7.93
C ARG A 648 4.61 0.91 9.06
N SER A 649 5.87 1.18 8.77
CA SER A 649 6.93 1.30 9.78
C SER A 649 6.68 2.53 10.66
N ALA A 650 6.28 3.64 10.05
CA ALA A 650 5.85 4.88 10.71
C ALA A 650 4.54 4.78 11.50
N GLY A 651 3.77 3.71 11.29
CA GLY A 651 2.46 3.51 11.92
C GLY A 651 1.37 4.43 11.36
N VAL A 652 1.56 4.97 10.14
CA VAL A 652 0.62 5.85 9.45
C VAL A 652 -0.17 5.14 8.34
N ALA A 653 0.02 3.82 8.21
CA ALA A 653 -0.77 2.93 7.39
C ALA A 653 -1.29 1.75 8.23
N PRO A 654 -2.42 1.11 7.86
CA PRO A 654 -2.98 -0.02 8.60
C PRO A 654 -1.97 -1.13 8.91
N ARG A 655 -2.04 -1.64 10.15
CA ARG A 655 -1.28 -2.81 10.63
C ARG A 655 -2.28 -3.94 10.95
N SER A 656 -1.82 -5.19 10.89
CA SER A 656 -2.66 -6.31 11.35
C SER A 656 -2.94 -6.17 12.86
N GLU A 657 -4.18 -6.42 13.27
CA GLU A 657 -4.64 -6.29 14.67
C GLU A 657 -3.75 -7.07 15.66
N SER A 658 -3.19 -8.20 15.22
CA SER A 658 -2.27 -9.05 16.00
C SER A 658 -0.97 -8.34 16.41
N LYS A 659 -0.53 -7.34 15.65
CA LYS A 659 0.67 -6.52 15.93
C LYS A 659 0.33 -5.16 16.54
N GLN A 660 -0.87 -4.63 16.32
CA GLN A 660 -1.33 -3.36 16.92
C GLN A 660 -1.39 -3.41 18.46
N ARG A 661 -1.62 -4.60 19.03
CA ARG A 661 -1.53 -4.84 20.50
C ARG A 661 -0.11 -4.76 21.06
N ARG A 662 0.93 -4.74 20.23
CA ARG A 662 2.32 -4.56 20.66
C ARG A 662 2.74 -3.09 20.58
N VAL A 663 1.99 -2.20 21.22
CA VAL A 663 2.59 -0.95 21.68
C VAL A 663 3.56 -1.36 22.79
N GLY A 664 4.85 -1.41 22.47
CA GLY A 664 5.93 -1.89 23.36
C GLY A 664 6.60 -3.21 22.99
N GLY A 665 6.32 -3.80 21.82
CA GLY A 665 6.96 -5.06 21.42
C GLY A 665 8.26 -4.85 20.64
N GLY A 666 9.40 -4.87 21.34
CA GLY A 666 10.78 -5.05 20.84
C GLY A 666 11.16 -4.19 19.63
N ARG A 667 12.09 -3.25 19.84
CA ARG A 667 12.66 -2.45 18.73
C ARG A 667 13.19 -3.41 17.68
N TYR A 668 13.13 -3.09 16.38
CA TYR A 668 13.69 -3.99 15.34
C TYR A 668 15.19 -4.26 15.57
N TYR A 669 15.85 -3.34 16.25
CA TYR A 669 17.16 -3.52 16.86
C TYR A 669 17.26 -4.77 17.74
N ASP A 670 16.29 -5.00 18.65
CA ASP A 670 16.25 -6.17 19.53
C ASP A 670 16.04 -7.48 18.74
N ILE A 671 15.29 -7.43 17.64
CA ILE A 671 15.10 -8.58 16.73
C ILE A 671 16.40 -8.93 16.02
N ALA A 672 17.13 -7.93 15.52
CA ALA A 672 18.42 -8.12 14.87
C ALA A 672 19.49 -8.64 15.83
N LEU A 673 19.49 -8.17 17.08
CA LEU A 673 20.38 -8.67 18.14
C LEU A 673 20.05 -10.12 18.58
N GLY A 674 18.80 -10.57 18.37
CA GLY A 674 18.37 -11.93 18.67
C GLY A 674 18.73 -12.97 17.60
N LEU A 675 19.45 -12.59 16.53
CA LEU A 675 19.90 -13.53 15.50
C LEU A 675 20.92 -14.54 16.06
N PRO A 676 20.90 -15.82 15.61
CA PRO A 676 21.83 -16.84 16.09
C PRO A 676 23.30 -16.50 15.81
N GLY A 677 24.19 -16.85 16.75
CA GLY A 677 25.62 -17.06 16.50
C GLY A 677 26.39 -15.89 15.87
N GLY A 678 26.49 -14.74 16.54
CA GLY A 678 27.41 -13.67 16.12
C GLY A 678 27.13 -13.09 14.73
N GLU A 679 26.00 -13.42 14.09
CA GLU A 679 25.68 -13.01 12.71
C GLU A 679 25.57 -11.49 12.61
N ALA A 680 24.88 -10.87 13.56
CA ALA A 680 24.78 -9.41 13.66
C ALA A 680 26.16 -8.75 13.80
N ALA A 681 27.05 -9.34 14.61
CA ALA A 681 28.41 -8.82 14.78
C ALA A 681 29.26 -9.03 13.52
N SER A 682 29.12 -10.17 12.84
CA SER A 682 29.79 -10.45 11.58
C SER A 682 29.32 -9.50 10.47
N TYR A 683 28.03 -9.20 10.40
CA TYR A 683 27.47 -8.17 9.51
C TYR A 683 28.05 -6.79 9.80
N VAL A 684 28.10 -6.42 11.08
CA VAL A 684 28.74 -5.17 11.52
C VAL A 684 30.20 -5.12 11.06
N ARG A 685 31.00 -6.13 11.36
CA ARG A 685 32.42 -6.15 10.97
C ARG A 685 32.64 -6.15 9.46
N ALA A 686 31.73 -6.77 8.70
CA ALA A 686 31.77 -6.78 7.25
C ALA A 686 31.58 -5.37 6.65
N TRP A 687 30.76 -4.52 7.26
CA TRP A 687 30.44 -3.17 6.73
C TRP A 687 31.09 -2.02 7.50
N LEU A 688 31.66 -2.31 8.68
CA LEU A 688 32.38 -1.40 9.56
C LEU A 688 33.76 -2.01 9.86
N PRO A 689 34.72 -1.95 8.92
CA PRO A 689 36.05 -2.52 9.09
C PRO A 689 36.79 -1.94 10.31
N GLU A 690 36.46 -0.72 10.74
CA GLU A 690 36.96 -0.12 11.97
C GLU A 690 36.58 -0.90 13.25
N LEU A 691 35.61 -1.82 13.17
CA LEU A 691 35.17 -2.70 14.26
C LEU A 691 35.60 -4.17 14.04
N ALA A 692 36.35 -4.50 12.99
CA ALA A 692 36.70 -5.88 12.60
C ALA A 692 37.37 -6.69 13.72
N GLU A 693 38.23 -6.06 14.52
CA GLU A 693 38.98 -6.70 15.60
C GLU A 693 38.20 -6.84 16.92
N LEU A 694 36.97 -6.35 16.98
CA LEU A 694 36.16 -6.40 18.20
C LEU A 694 35.43 -7.74 18.34
N ALA A 695 35.39 -8.23 19.58
CA ALA A 695 34.53 -9.34 19.97
C ALA A 695 33.05 -8.98 19.75
N ASP A 696 32.18 -9.99 19.61
CA ASP A 696 30.79 -9.79 19.17
C ASP A 696 30.01 -8.75 19.98
N GLY A 697 30.10 -8.80 21.31
CA GLY A 697 29.41 -7.85 22.18
C GLY A 697 29.92 -6.40 22.02
N ASP A 698 31.23 -6.25 21.84
CA ASP A 698 31.89 -4.96 21.69
C ASP A 698 31.67 -4.36 20.30
N ALA A 699 31.66 -5.19 19.25
CA ALA A 699 31.32 -4.77 17.89
C ALA A 699 29.89 -4.24 17.80
N LEU A 700 28.94 -4.86 18.51
CA LEU A 700 27.53 -4.46 18.53
C LEU A 700 27.24 -3.26 19.42
N ALA A 701 28.07 -3.01 20.43
CA ALA A 701 27.89 -1.92 21.38
C ALA A 701 29.24 -1.30 21.79
N PRO A 702 29.98 -0.67 20.84
CA PRO A 702 31.34 -0.18 21.11
C PRO A 702 31.38 0.93 22.17
N TRP A 703 30.28 1.63 22.39
CA TRP A 703 30.12 2.62 23.46
C TRP A 703 30.12 2.03 24.88
N ARG A 704 30.07 0.70 25.02
CA ARG A 704 30.14 0.01 26.32
C ARG A 704 31.54 -0.47 26.66
N CYS A 705 32.49 -0.38 25.73
CA CYS A 705 33.87 -0.80 25.97
C CYS A 705 34.58 0.19 26.91
N SER A 706 35.20 -0.32 27.97
CA SER A 706 36.02 0.49 28.89
C SER A 706 37.26 1.02 28.16
N GLY A 707 37.43 2.35 28.10
CA GLY A 707 38.67 2.99 27.62
C GLY A 707 38.70 3.44 26.15
N ARG A 708 37.59 3.39 25.40
CA ARG A 708 37.48 4.05 24.08
C ARG A 708 36.71 5.38 24.17
N PRO A 709 37.13 6.44 23.45
CA PRO A 709 36.59 7.77 23.65
C PRO A 709 35.12 7.89 23.20
N PRO A 710 34.36 8.84 23.79
CA PRO A 710 32.96 9.13 23.48
C PRO A 710 32.70 9.70 22.07
N GLU A 711 33.70 9.65 21.18
CA GLU A 711 33.66 10.13 19.78
C GLU A 711 32.91 9.19 18.85
N LEU A 712 32.77 7.90 19.19
CA LEU A 712 31.93 6.93 18.47
C LEU A 712 30.43 7.04 18.81
N CYS A 713 30.08 7.81 19.85
CA CYS A 713 28.69 8.05 20.24
C CYS A 713 28.15 9.29 19.56
N SER A 714 27.17 9.14 18.68
CA SER A 714 26.44 10.30 18.17
C SER A 714 25.81 11.10 19.32
N PRO A 715 25.57 12.42 19.15
CA PRO A 715 24.91 13.24 20.16
C PRO A 715 23.56 12.68 20.61
N HIS A 716 22.84 12.00 19.72
CA HIS A 716 21.59 11.32 20.05
C HIS A 716 21.83 10.11 20.97
N LEU A 717 22.76 9.22 20.60
CA LEU A 717 23.10 8.05 21.43
C LEU A 717 23.61 8.47 22.81
N ARG A 718 24.42 9.53 22.88
CA ARG A 718 24.93 10.10 24.14
C ARG A 718 23.79 10.58 25.03
N ARG A 719 22.88 11.42 24.52
CA ARG A 719 21.69 11.89 25.26
C ARG A 719 20.84 10.73 25.80
N ARG A 720 20.72 9.64 25.02
CA ARG A 720 19.97 8.45 25.45
C ARG A 720 20.66 7.70 26.58
N LEU A 721 21.98 7.53 26.51
CA LEU A 721 22.75 6.89 27.57
C LEU A 721 22.70 7.71 28.87
N GLU A 722 22.78 9.03 28.76
CA GLU A 722 22.62 9.97 29.88
C GLU A 722 21.22 9.89 30.49
N ALA A 723 20.16 9.88 29.67
CA ALA A 723 18.78 9.75 30.12
C ALA A 723 18.50 8.39 30.79
N ALA A 724 19.06 7.30 30.25
CA ALA A 724 18.93 5.96 30.85
C ALA A 724 19.66 5.87 32.19
N ALA A 725 20.85 6.48 32.31
CA ALA A 725 21.58 6.59 33.56
C ALA A 725 20.81 7.43 34.59
N ALA A 726 20.21 8.56 34.17
CA ALA A 726 19.38 9.41 35.03
C ALA A 726 18.09 8.72 35.51
N ALA A 727 17.52 7.81 34.70
CA ALA A 727 16.32 7.04 35.05
C ALA A 727 16.59 5.83 35.96
N GLY A 728 17.84 5.61 36.42
CA GLY A 728 18.20 4.49 37.29
C GLY A 728 18.12 3.12 36.60
N ALA A 729 18.02 3.08 35.27
CA ALA A 729 18.03 1.84 34.52
C ALA A 729 19.45 1.31 34.43
N THR A 730 19.86 0.48 35.40
CA THR A 730 21.08 -0.34 35.23
C THR A 730 20.93 -1.15 33.93
N PRO A 731 21.85 -1.03 32.96
CA PRO A 731 21.80 -1.88 31.78
C PRO A 731 21.97 -3.32 32.26
N ALA A 732 21.08 -4.21 31.79
CA ALA A 732 21.21 -5.64 32.04
C ALA A 732 22.65 -6.04 31.75
N LYS A 733 23.37 -6.48 32.80
CA LYS A 733 24.72 -7.03 32.66
C LYS A 733 24.65 -8.09 31.58
N GLY A 734 25.43 -7.90 30.51
CA GLY A 734 25.60 -8.92 29.48
C GLY A 734 25.86 -10.24 30.18
N THR A 735 25.12 -11.27 29.78
CA THR A 735 25.32 -12.65 30.23
C THR A 735 26.77 -13.00 30.04
N ARG A 736 27.54 -13.02 31.14
CA ARG A 736 28.81 -13.72 31.21
C ARG A 736 28.52 -15.15 30.78
N ALA A 737 29.22 -15.61 29.76
CA ALA A 737 29.25 -17.00 29.36
C ALA A 737 29.59 -17.87 30.58
N SER A 738 28.61 -18.59 31.12
CA SER A 738 28.89 -19.73 31.98
C SER A 738 29.20 -20.91 31.07
N GLN A 739 30.49 -21.24 30.99
CA GLN A 739 30.91 -22.59 30.62
C GLN A 739 30.22 -23.58 31.57
N GLY A 740 29.53 -24.56 30.99
CA GLY A 740 28.85 -25.61 31.75
C GLY A 740 28.26 -26.64 30.80
N GLY A 741 29.07 -27.65 30.47
CA GLY A 741 28.59 -28.83 29.75
C GLY A 741 27.49 -29.54 30.55
N GLY A 742 26.47 -30.02 29.84
CA GLY A 742 25.35 -30.75 30.43
C GLY A 742 24.52 -31.38 29.33
N GLY A 743 24.56 -32.70 29.24
CA GLY A 743 24.11 -33.49 28.10
C GLY A 743 22.61 -33.41 27.80
N TRP A 744 22.33 -33.60 26.51
CA TRP A 744 21.02 -33.95 25.99
C TRP A 744 20.53 -35.25 26.64
N ARG A 745 19.40 -35.20 27.35
CA ARG A 745 18.54 -36.37 27.53
C ARG A 745 17.11 -36.02 27.15
N ALA A 746 16.68 -36.70 26.10
CA ALA A 746 15.29 -36.86 25.71
C ALA A 746 14.46 -37.36 26.90
N ASN A 747 13.21 -36.90 27.00
CA ASN A 747 12.19 -37.72 27.61
C ASN A 747 10.86 -37.58 26.88
N ALA A 748 10.45 -38.72 26.34
CA ALA A 748 9.17 -38.95 25.72
C ALA A 748 8.14 -39.37 26.78
N ARG A 749 6.86 -39.07 26.49
CA ARG A 749 5.62 -39.63 27.05
C ARG A 749 5.20 -39.17 28.45
N ARG A 750 3.98 -38.62 28.56
CA ARG A 750 2.75 -39.40 28.80
C ARG A 750 1.48 -38.52 28.77
N ARG A 751 0.49 -39.04 28.03
CA ARG A 751 -0.95 -38.73 27.96
C ARG A 751 -1.41 -37.53 27.15
#